data_AF-A0A6C0LJD5-F1
#
_entry.id   AF-A0A6C0LJD5-F1
#
_cell.length_a   1.000
_cell.length_b   1.000
_cell.length_c   1.000
_cell.angle_alpha   90.00
_cell.angle_beta   90.00
_cell.angle_gamma   90.00
#
_symmetry.space_group_name_H-M   'P 1'
#
loop_
_entity.id
_entity.type
_entity.pdbx_description
1 polymer ?
#
loop_
_entity_poly.entity_id
_entity_poly.type
_entity_poly.pdbx_seq_one_letter_code
_entity_poly.pdbx_strand_id
1 'polypeptide(L)'
;MNEFFNWLKHEYFDQIDVNTIDGSKNYKNMINDSISFPLNRMMTFINLKYTLSMKTSGYTYVPFRLNDKKTSIIFAVIYFLDDIPKFVCMSPTYISTKGEFRDGFIEYSQLEYVFNNYSKELIPIENHVRDKLSKGQILLEYEFYPESKIIDEDISMLGFKLLIGSLYLLLYKRYNNQIQIHTDKLYLEALKDIDKIDIKNYNKDIYNFLFKGNLERPYGQKLIPLSVGEAIKINNISYSSWRELFISYATSDMVINGISPNFAISANWSYIEGADKDMFDNPPIKEKYIQNEEVIKVISKLKELYRNSENIFGMDVQREKIYDTITNLSSYKLLSNIAIARIDEFAGATIGTIPYAVKNADVMPKKYKLFLSNVTVFDKVIFDLFYACHVLHKKIGVVHLDLHLNNITILDDTLVSSGHTMYILNGQQETYFFPYEGFYGTVIDFSDAVVSEKFLDFTDKYTTIDSFENIIDREKDYIFDKLSSMLLYVKKNKDKVKGKIISDYNLMFKAFSAIDFVSISKNIRMMLERDLGDYVSKDIIRRITELENISLEHLLSSIQDVVDGRNVEDVKFVGDILLPKFFEKYTYENIDNLNDIKIINIYNFNSVWRHSGVSYEQFPVWAKKDYIEKKFGKKKADEIFGRLVLPEGNERDVHLAYLIEKLSTEYGSNVIQTQIKMEEEFNID
;
A
#
# COMPACT_ATOMS: atom_id res chain seq x y z
N MET A 1 -1.29 -14.64 32.10
CA MET A 1 -0.60 -14.09 30.91
C MET A 1 0.00 -15.24 30.08
N ASN A 2 0.75 -16.17 30.68
CA ASN A 2 1.38 -17.29 29.96
C ASN A 2 0.43 -18.20 29.15
N GLU A 3 -0.79 -18.49 29.62
CA GLU A 3 -1.69 -19.40 28.91
C GLU A 3 -2.16 -18.87 27.54
N PHE A 4 -2.58 -17.61 27.47
CA PHE A 4 -3.02 -16.99 26.22
C PHE A 4 -1.88 -16.90 25.20
N PHE A 5 -0.68 -16.50 25.63
CA PHE A 5 0.49 -16.44 24.75
C PHE A 5 0.92 -17.81 24.23
N ASN A 6 0.89 -18.84 25.08
CA ASN A 6 1.16 -20.21 24.67
C ASN A 6 0.13 -20.72 23.66
N TRP A 7 -1.15 -20.34 23.85
CA TRP A 7 -2.20 -20.67 22.89
C TRP A 7 -2.01 -19.94 21.55
N LEU A 8 -1.75 -18.63 21.55
CA LEU A 8 -1.48 -17.88 20.32
C LEU A 8 -0.28 -18.47 19.55
N LYS A 9 0.77 -18.85 20.29
CA LYS A 9 1.91 -19.56 19.73
C LYS A 9 1.44 -20.81 19.00
N HIS A 10 0.70 -21.69 19.68
CA HIS A 10 0.18 -22.93 19.08
C HIS A 10 -0.62 -22.67 17.79
N GLU A 11 -1.55 -21.71 17.81
CA GLU A 11 -2.34 -21.36 16.62
C GLU A 11 -1.47 -20.89 15.45
N TYR A 12 -0.43 -20.09 15.72
CA TYR A 12 0.50 -19.64 14.69
C TYR A 12 1.34 -20.80 14.10
N PHE A 13 1.80 -21.74 14.93
CA PHE A 13 2.52 -22.92 14.45
C PHE A 13 1.63 -23.86 13.63
N ASP A 14 0.37 -24.02 14.04
CA ASP A 14 -0.61 -24.79 13.27
C ASP A 14 -0.85 -24.15 11.90
N GLN A 15 -0.84 -22.81 11.81
CA GLN A 15 -0.96 -22.06 10.55
C GLN A 15 0.24 -22.26 9.61
N ILE A 16 1.46 -22.31 10.16
CA ILE A 16 2.68 -22.58 9.38
C ILE A 16 2.68 -23.99 8.77
N ASP A 17 1.89 -24.90 9.33
CA ASP A 17 1.74 -26.28 8.87
C ASP A 17 3.07 -27.05 8.86
N VAL A 18 3.78 -27.00 9.99
CA VAL A 18 5.12 -27.60 10.17
C VAL A 18 5.18 -29.08 9.76
N ASN A 19 4.07 -29.79 9.88
CA ASN A 19 3.99 -31.22 9.54
C ASN A 19 4.19 -31.49 8.05
N THR A 20 3.82 -30.55 7.18
CA THR A 20 3.97 -30.66 5.71
C THR A 20 5.37 -30.33 5.21
N ILE A 21 6.24 -29.84 6.08
CA ILE A 21 7.58 -29.39 5.69
C ILE A 21 8.50 -30.60 5.54
N ASP A 22 9.12 -30.72 4.37
CA ASP A 22 10.12 -31.77 4.11
C ASP A 22 11.43 -31.46 4.82
N GLY A 23 12.00 -32.46 5.49
CA GLY A 23 13.29 -32.33 6.18
C GLY A 23 13.54 -33.41 7.23
N SER A 24 14.77 -33.41 7.74
CA SER A 24 15.24 -34.32 8.78
C SER A 24 14.49 -34.13 10.11
N LYS A 25 14.56 -35.15 10.98
CA LYS A 25 13.97 -35.06 12.32
C LYS A 25 14.53 -33.90 13.15
N ASN A 26 15.83 -33.64 13.06
CA ASN A 26 16.49 -32.55 13.78
C ASN A 26 15.98 -31.19 13.29
N TYR A 27 15.82 -31.03 11.98
CA TYR A 27 15.26 -29.84 11.38
C TYR A 27 13.83 -29.57 11.87
N LYS A 28 12.97 -30.59 11.87
CA LYS A 28 11.60 -30.48 12.39
C LYS A 28 11.56 -30.15 13.88
N ASN A 29 12.44 -30.76 14.68
CA ASN A 29 12.56 -30.43 16.10
C ASN A 29 12.97 -28.98 16.32
N MET A 30 13.95 -28.47 15.56
CA MET A 30 14.37 -27.07 15.64
C MET A 30 13.23 -26.08 15.35
N ILE A 31 12.35 -26.39 14.38
CA ILE A 31 11.15 -25.58 14.14
C ILE A 31 10.22 -25.62 15.35
N ASN A 32 9.92 -26.81 15.87
CA ASN A 32 9.01 -26.98 17.01
C ASN A 32 9.54 -26.33 18.31
N ASP A 33 10.85 -26.35 18.51
CA ASP A 33 11.52 -25.80 19.69
C ASP A 33 11.69 -24.28 19.62
N SER A 34 11.44 -23.66 18.46
CA SER A 34 11.55 -22.21 18.29
C SER A 34 10.56 -21.43 19.18
N ILE A 35 10.99 -20.27 19.69
CA ILE A 35 10.38 -19.64 20.89
C ILE A 35 9.46 -18.45 20.56
N SER A 36 9.19 -18.08 19.31
CA SER A 36 8.46 -16.83 19.05
C SER A 36 7.61 -16.83 17.78
N PHE A 37 6.65 -15.92 17.73
CA PHE A 37 5.69 -15.67 16.65
C PHE A 37 5.53 -14.14 16.49
N PRO A 38 5.07 -13.64 15.32
CA PRO A 38 5.04 -12.20 15.03
C PRO A 38 3.85 -11.50 15.69
N LEU A 39 3.82 -11.47 17.03
CA LEU A 39 2.72 -10.88 17.84
C LEU A 39 2.34 -9.48 17.38
N ASN A 40 3.32 -8.64 17.04
CA ASN A 40 3.06 -7.27 16.58
C ASN A 40 2.19 -7.25 15.32
N ARG A 41 2.41 -8.18 14.40
CA ARG A 41 1.65 -8.28 13.15
C ARG A 41 0.22 -8.74 13.42
N MET A 42 0.03 -9.63 14.38
CA MET A 42 -1.30 -10.04 14.83
C MET A 42 -2.05 -8.87 15.48
N MET A 43 -1.37 -8.07 16.32
CA MET A 43 -1.96 -6.86 16.92
C MET A 43 -2.28 -5.80 15.85
N THR A 44 -1.41 -5.58 14.86
CA THR A 44 -1.71 -4.71 13.71
C THR A 44 -3.00 -5.12 13.01
N PHE A 45 -3.17 -6.42 12.75
CA PHE A 45 -4.40 -6.93 12.12
C PHE A 45 -5.63 -6.62 12.98
N ILE A 46 -5.57 -6.89 14.29
CA ILE A 46 -6.66 -6.60 15.22
C ILE A 46 -6.98 -5.10 15.24
N ASN A 47 -5.96 -4.24 15.36
CA ASN A 47 -6.12 -2.80 15.38
C ASN A 47 -6.81 -2.29 14.11
N LEU A 48 -6.42 -2.77 12.93
CA LEU A 48 -7.04 -2.37 11.66
C LEU A 48 -8.48 -2.87 11.49
N LYS A 49 -8.82 -4.02 12.07
CA LYS A 49 -10.17 -4.62 11.93
C LYS A 49 -11.15 -4.22 13.02
N TYR A 50 -10.68 -3.70 14.15
CA TYR A 50 -11.55 -3.32 15.27
C TYR A 50 -11.38 -1.86 15.65
N THR A 51 -10.17 -1.42 15.97
CA THR A 51 -9.90 -0.06 16.47
C THR A 51 -9.99 1.01 15.39
N LEU A 52 -9.47 0.72 14.20
CA LEU A 52 -9.38 1.63 13.05
C LEU A 52 -10.29 1.19 11.89
N SER A 53 -11.31 0.37 12.19
CA SER A 53 -12.27 -0.07 11.18
C SER A 53 -13.12 1.11 10.72
N MET A 54 -13.22 1.29 9.40
CA MET A 54 -14.14 2.25 8.80
C MET A 54 -15.37 1.54 8.24
N LYS A 55 -16.52 2.22 8.28
CA LYS A 55 -17.69 1.87 7.43
C LYS A 55 -17.35 2.09 5.95
N THR A 56 -18.08 1.42 5.06
CA THR A 56 -17.85 1.54 3.61
C THR A 56 -18.34 2.86 3.02
N SER A 57 -19.21 3.60 3.70
CA SER A 57 -19.58 4.97 3.35
C SER A 57 -20.18 5.70 4.57
N GLY A 58 -20.68 6.93 4.36
CA GLY A 58 -21.40 7.70 5.38
C GLY A 58 -20.52 8.67 6.18
N TYR A 59 -19.22 8.72 5.92
CA TYR A 59 -18.33 9.71 6.54
C TYR A 59 -18.45 11.08 5.88
N THR A 60 -18.43 12.12 6.71
CA THR A 60 -18.09 13.48 6.27
C THR A 60 -16.59 13.68 6.47
N TYR A 61 -15.88 13.89 5.36
CA TYR A 61 -14.45 14.16 5.35
C TYR A 61 -14.21 15.67 5.35
N VAL A 62 -13.32 16.15 6.22
CA VAL A 62 -13.00 17.58 6.32
C VAL A 62 -11.49 17.76 6.29
N PRO A 63 -10.91 18.21 5.16
CA PRO A 63 -9.53 18.64 5.10
C PRO A 63 -9.38 20.03 5.71
N PHE A 64 -8.37 20.21 6.56
CA PHE A 64 -8.00 21.50 7.11
C PHE A 64 -6.79 22.07 6.37
N ARG A 65 -6.96 23.31 5.88
CA ARG A 65 -5.99 24.03 5.10
C ARG A 65 -5.30 25.12 5.90
N LEU A 66 -3.99 25.21 5.72
CA LEU A 66 -3.19 26.34 6.16
C LEU A 66 -2.90 27.21 4.94
N ASN A 67 -3.40 28.44 4.95
CA ASN A 67 -3.09 29.43 3.94
C ASN A 67 -2.12 30.45 4.49
N ASP A 68 -1.00 30.65 3.80
CA ASP A 68 -0.21 31.86 3.91
C ASP A 68 -0.38 32.70 2.64
N LYS A 69 0.23 33.89 2.58
CA LYS A 69 0.10 34.78 1.40
C LYS A 69 0.60 34.17 0.07
N LYS A 70 1.21 32.98 0.08
CA LYS A 70 1.87 32.36 -1.06
C LYS A 70 1.39 30.93 -1.35
N THR A 71 0.86 30.22 -0.36
CA THR A 71 0.64 28.78 -0.39
C THR A 71 -0.64 28.40 0.35
N SER A 72 -1.30 27.35 -0.15
CA SER A 72 -2.45 26.68 0.47
C SER A 72 -2.15 25.19 0.52
N ILE A 73 -2.23 24.59 1.70
CA ILE A 73 -1.83 23.20 1.94
C ILE A 73 -2.76 22.54 2.96
N ILE A 74 -3.11 21.26 2.80
CA ILE A 74 -3.82 20.49 3.81
C ILE A 74 -2.81 19.96 4.83
N PHE A 75 -2.95 20.37 6.09
CA PHE A 75 -2.07 19.93 7.18
C PHE A 75 -2.66 18.80 8.04
N ALA A 76 -3.97 18.61 7.99
CA ALA A 76 -4.68 17.57 8.72
C ALA A 76 -6.05 17.30 8.08
N VAL A 77 -6.61 16.13 8.37
CA VAL A 77 -7.94 15.73 7.94
C VAL A 77 -8.69 15.07 9.09
N ILE A 78 -10.02 15.17 9.08
CA ILE A 78 -10.89 14.49 10.06
C ILE A 78 -12.05 13.78 9.36
N TYR A 79 -12.48 12.67 9.97
CA TYR A 79 -13.63 11.87 9.58
C TYR A 79 -14.70 12.00 10.64
N PHE A 80 -15.86 12.51 10.23
CA PHE A 80 -17.08 12.50 11.04
C PHE A 80 -17.99 11.37 10.60
N LEU A 81 -18.53 10.62 11.56
CA LEU A 81 -19.60 9.67 11.32
C LEU A 81 -20.78 10.08 12.18
N ASP A 82 -21.94 10.28 11.55
CA ASP A 82 -23.14 10.80 12.22
C ASP A 82 -22.85 12.11 12.97
N ASP A 83 -22.07 12.98 12.33
CA ASP A 83 -21.61 14.29 12.84
C ASP A 83 -20.72 14.22 14.09
N ILE A 84 -20.23 13.02 14.45
CA ILE A 84 -19.30 12.81 15.57
C ILE A 84 -17.89 12.55 15.01
N PRO A 85 -16.85 13.25 15.49
CA PRO A 85 -15.48 13.02 15.05
C PRO A 85 -15.02 11.62 15.48
N LYS A 86 -14.57 10.83 14.49
CA LYS A 86 -14.11 9.45 14.69
C LYS A 86 -12.62 9.29 14.54
N PHE A 87 -12.09 9.77 13.42
CA PHE A 87 -10.69 9.58 13.07
C PHE A 87 -10.06 10.87 12.61
N VAL A 88 -8.78 11.04 12.89
CA VAL A 88 -7.97 12.15 12.41
C VAL A 88 -6.69 11.62 11.79
N CYS A 89 -6.18 12.36 10.81
CA CYS A 89 -4.85 12.12 10.27
C CYS A 89 -4.11 13.47 10.19
N MET A 90 -3.05 13.57 11.00
CA MET A 90 -2.33 14.82 11.29
C MET A 90 -0.98 14.85 10.56
N SER A 91 -1.01 14.60 9.26
CA SER A 91 0.17 14.68 8.40
C SER A 91 -0.12 15.44 7.12
N PRO A 92 0.92 16.04 6.51
CA PRO A 92 0.84 16.51 5.14
C PRO A 92 0.60 15.36 4.17
N THR A 93 0.22 15.73 2.96
CA THR A 93 0.25 14.86 1.79
C THR A 93 1.67 14.45 1.45
N TYR A 94 1.82 13.15 1.21
CA TYR A 94 2.98 12.58 0.52
C TYR A 94 2.69 12.52 -0.97
N ILE A 95 3.55 13.17 -1.76
CA ILE A 95 3.34 13.30 -3.21
C ILE A 95 3.48 11.92 -3.87
N SER A 96 2.38 11.35 -4.36
CA SER A 96 2.30 10.13 -5.19
C SER A 96 1.49 10.38 -6.46
N THR A 97 1.84 9.82 -7.60
CA THR A 97 1.17 10.16 -8.89
C THR A 97 -0.27 9.66 -9.02
N LYS A 98 -0.70 8.71 -8.18
CA LYS A 98 -1.95 7.96 -8.35
C LYS A 98 -2.90 7.95 -7.15
N GLY A 99 -2.45 8.51 -6.04
CA GLY A 99 -3.25 8.68 -4.84
C GLY A 99 -2.56 9.65 -3.90
N GLU A 100 -3.23 9.94 -2.79
CA GLU A 100 -2.71 10.82 -1.76
C GLU A 100 -2.56 10.03 -0.47
N PHE A 101 -1.30 9.83 -0.03
CA PHE A 101 -1.01 9.14 1.20
C PHE A 101 -0.71 10.12 2.34
N ARG A 102 -1.18 9.80 3.53
CA ARG A 102 -0.94 10.52 4.79
C ARG A 102 -0.63 9.51 5.89
N ASP A 103 0.28 9.85 6.81
CA ASP A 103 0.62 9.02 7.96
C ASP A 103 -0.02 9.54 9.25
N GLY A 104 0.06 8.77 10.34
CA GLY A 104 -0.51 9.19 11.62
C GLY A 104 -2.04 9.22 11.64
N PHE A 105 -2.67 8.22 11.01
CA PHE A 105 -4.11 7.99 11.13
C PHE A 105 -4.44 7.35 12.48
N ILE A 106 -5.28 8.02 13.28
CA ILE A 106 -5.61 7.62 14.66
C ILE A 106 -7.09 7.88 14.98
N GLU A 107 -7.60 7.26 16.04
CA GLU A 107 -8.88 7.65 16.64
C GLU A 107 -8.82 9.07 17.21
N TYR A 108 -9.89 9.84 17.02
CA TYR A 108 -10.01 11.21 17.51
C TYR A 108 -9.80 11.32 19.03
N SER A 109 -10.24 10.33 19.80
CA SER A 109 -10.08 10.29 21.27
C SER A 109 -8.63 10.41 21.73
N GLN A 110 -7.67 9.99 20.91
CA GLN A 110 -6.24 10.07 21.22
C GLN A 110 -5.74 11.52 21.12
N LEU A 111 -6.28 12.31 20.19
CA LEU A 111 -6.04 13.75 20.13
C LEU A 111 -6.58 14.43 21.39
N GLU A 112 -7.83 14.13 21.77
CA GLU A 112 -8.43 14.69 22.97
C GLU A 112 -7.65 14.35 24.23
N TYR A 113 -7.21 13.09 24.35
CA TYR A 113 -6.37 12.64 25.46
C TYR A 113 -5.11 13.49 25.57
N VAL A 114 -4.44 13.78 24.45
CA VAL A 114 -3.22 14.58 24.45
C VAL A 114 -3.49 16.01 24.94
N PHE A 115 -4.51 16.67 24.42
CA PHE A 115 -4.83 18.04 24.84
C PHE A 115 -5.29 18.12 26.29
N ASN A 116 -5.96 17.08 26.81
CA ASN A 116 -6.40 17.04 28.20
C ASN A 116 -5.25 16.77 29.19
N ASN A 117 -4.25 15.96 28.81
CA ASN A 117 -3.21 15.49 29.73
C ASN A 117 -1.85 16.19 29.55
N TYR A 118 -1.57 16.75 28.36
CA TYR A 118 -0.28 17.37 28.01
C TYR A 118 -0.41 18.80 27.51
N SER A 119 -1.47 19.52 27.90
CA SER A 119 -1.71 20.90 27.46
C SER A 119 -0.53 21.84 27.75
N LYS A 120 0.16 21.67 28.90
CA LYS A 120 1.28 22.52 29.30
C LYS A 120 2.46 22.42 28.36
N GLU A 121 2.75 21.21 27.88
CA GLU A 121 3.83 20.91 26.94
C GLU A 121 3.55 21.49 25.55
N LEU A 122 2.27 21.68 25.20
CA LEU A 122 1.85 22.24 23.91
C LEU A 122 1.79 23.77 23.89
N ILE A 123 1.82 24.45 25.04
CA ILE A 123 1.75 25.92 25.17
C ILE A 123 2.72 26.66 24.23
N PRO A 124 4.01 26.26 24.08
CA PRO A 124 4.93 26.97 23.19
C PRO A 124 4.47 26.98 21.72
N ILE A 125 3.94 25.84 21.23
CA ILE A 125 3.38 25.72 19.89
C ILE A 125 2.08 26.53 19.80
N GLU A 126 1.21 26.37 20.80
CA GLU A 126 -0.07 27.07 20.86
C GLU A 126 0.10 28.59 20.78
N ASN A 127 1.00 29.17 21.59
CA ASN A 127 1.31 30.59 21.59
C ASN A 127 1.85 31.05 20.25
N HIS A 128 2.70 30.25 19.60
CA HIS A 128 3.24 30.56 18.28
C HIS A 128 2.12 30.59 17.22
N VAL A 129 1.24 29.59 17.19
CA VAL A 129 0.11 29.53 16.26
C VAL A 129 -0.86 30.70 16.50
N ARG A 130 -1.20 31.00 17.77
CA ARG A 130 -2.05 32.15 18.12
C ARG A 130 -1.45 33.47 17.65
N ASP A 131 -0.15 33.69 17.85
CA ASP A 131 0.55 34.89 17.39
C ASP A 131 0.46 35.04 15.87
N LYS A 132 0.74 33.97 15.12
CA LYS A 132 0.67 33.93 13.65
C LYS A 132 -0.75 34.22 13.13
N LEU A 133 -1.78 33.61 13.74
CA LEU A 133 -3.19 33.86 13.40
C LEU A 133 -3.60 35.31 13.70
N SER A 134 -3.25 35.82 14.89
CA SER A 134 -3.62 37.19 15.30
C SER A 134 -3.01 38.28 14.39
N LYS A 135 -1.84 37.99 13.81
CA LYS A 135 -1.15 38.87 12.85
C LYS A 135 -1.61 38.67 11.40
N GLY A 136 -2.55 37.76 11.14
CA GLY A 136 -3.00 37.40 9.80
C GLY A 136 -1.86 36.85 8.92
N GLN A 137 -0.85 36.22 9.53
CA GLN A 137 0.27 35.62 8.79
C GLN A 137 -0.11 34.26 8.22
N ILE A 138 -1.03 33.58 8.90
CA ILE A 138 -1.65 32.34 8.47
C ILE A 138 -3.16 32.45 8.63
N LEU A 139 -3.91 31.71 7.82
CA LEU A 139 -5.36 31.53 7.92
C LEU A 139 -5.65 30.03 7.92
N LEU A 140 -6.65 29.62 8.71
CA LEU A 140 -7.16 28.25 8.72
C LEU A 140 -8.47 28.21 7.94
N GLU A 141 -8.53 27.31 6.98
CA GLU A 141 -9.72 27.05 6.19
C GLU A 141 -10.06 25.56 6.26
N TYR A 142 -11.31 25.24 5.96
CA TYR A 142 -11.80 23.87 5.92
C TYR A 142 -12.99 23.79 4.97
N GLU A 143 -13.18 22.62 4.39
CA GLU A 143 -14.27 22.31 3.46
C GLU A 143 -14.89 20.98 3.87
N PHE A 144 -16.18 20.78 3.58
CA PHE A 144 -16.88 19.53 3.92
C PHE A 144 -17.05 18.69 2.66
N TYR A 145 -16.84 17.38 2.81
CA TYR A 145 -17.04 16.40 1.75
C TYR A 145 -18.02 15.33 2.28
N PRO A 146 -19.30 15.34 1.84
CA PRO A 146 -19.88 16.23 0.82
C PRO A 146 -20.16 17.66 1.34
N GLU A 147 -20.14 18.67 0.45
CA GLU A 147 -20.31 20.11 0.79
C GLU A 147 -21.64 20.46 1.46
N SER A 148 -22.67 19.64 1.26
CA SER A 148 -24.02 19.90 1.78
C SER A 148 -24.16 19.71 3.29
N LYS A 149 -23.12 19.21 3.97
CA LYS A 149 -23.12 18.95 5.41
C LYS A 149 -22.72 20.18 6.22
N ILE A 150 -23.48 20.46 7.28
CA ILE A 150 -23.14 21.44 8.31
C ILE A 150 -23.02 20.67 9.62
N ILE A 151 -21.86 20.74 10.28
CA ILE A 151 -21.61 20.11 11.57
C ILE A 151 -21.64 21.21 12.65
N ASP A 152 -22.45 21.00 13.70
CA ASP A 152 -22.63 21.91 14.84
C ASP A 152 -21.50 21.78 15.88
N GLU A 153 -20.26 21.69 15.40
CA GLU A 153 -19.05 21.72 16.23
C GLU A 153 -18.26 23.01 15.99
N ASP A 154 -17.45 23.42 16.98
CA ASP A 154 -16.47 24.49 16.77
C ASP A 154 -15.30 23.97 15.93
N ILE A 155 -15.56 23.83 14.63
CA ILE A 155 -14.60 23.35 13.63
C ILE A 155 -13.35 24.22 13.60
N SER A 156 -13.48 25.51 13.93
CA SER A 156 -12.33 26.43 14.00
C SER A 156 -11.40 26.05 15.16
N MET A 157 -11.95 25.79 16.36
CA MET A 157 -11.16 25.31 17.50
C MET A 157 -10.53 23.94 17.23
N LEU A 158 -11.26 23.05 16.55
CA LEU A 158 -10.74 21.77 16.13
C LEU A 158 -9.55 21.92 15.16
N GLY A 159 -9.70 22.75 14.11
CA GLY A 159 -8.62 23.05 13.16
C GLY A 159 -7.38 23.62 13.86
N PHE A 160 -7.57 24.46 14.87
CA PHE A 160 -6.48 24.98 15.70
C PHE A 160 -5.75 23.88 16.49
N LYS A 161 -6.48 22.97 17.14
CA LYS A 161 -5.89 21.81 17.85
C LYS A 161 -5.14 20.88 16.89
N LEU A 162 -5.74 20.58 15.74
CA LEU A 162 -5.12 19.75 14.71
C LEU A 162 -3.82 20.37 14.21
N LEU A 163 -3.77 21.69 14.01
CA LEU A 163 -2.54 22.36 13.58
C LEU A 163 -1.44 22.19 14.64
N ILE A 164 -1.75 22.42 15.92
CA ILE A 164 -0.79 22.22 17.01
C ILE A 164 -0.27 20.77 17.04
N GLY A 165 -1.17 19.78 16.87
CA GLY A 165 -0.81 18.37 16.79
C GLY A 165 0.11 18.05 15.60
N SER A 166 -0.26 18.48 14.40
CA SER A 166 0.55 18.31 13.18
C SER A 166 1.92 18.99 13.31
N LEU A 167 1.99 20.16 13.93
CA LEU A 167 3.26 20.87 14.19
C LEU A 167 4.13 20.13 15.19
N TYR A 168 3.55 19.60 16.27
CA TYR A 168 4.28 18.78 17.23
C TYR A 168 4.90 17.55 16.54
N LEU A 169 4.13 16.85 15.71
CA LEU A 169 4.60 15.70 14.95
C LEU A 169 5.73 16.08 13.99
N LEU A 170 5.59 17.18 13.24
CA LEU A 170 6.62 17.66 12.33
C LEU A 170 7.92 17.99 13.08
N LEU A 171 7.83 18.74 14.17
CA LEU A 171 8.95 19.13 15.01
C LEU A 171 9.66 17.91 15.60
N TYR A 172 8.90 16.95 16.12
CA TYR A 172 9.44 15.70 16.63
C TYR A 172 10.15 14.89 15.53
N LYS A 173 9.52 14.73 14.36
CA LYS A 173 10.11 14.02 13.22
C LYS A 173 11.39 14.72 12.76
N ARG A 174 11.41 16.06 12.72
CA ARG A 174 12.60 16.83 12.35
C ARG A 174 13.74 16.64 13.34
N TYR A 175 13.46 16.78 14.63
CA TYR A 175 14.44 16.58 15.71
C TYR A 175 15.08 15.18 15.65
N ASN A 176 14.30 14.17 15.25
CA ASN A 176 14.78 12.79 15.13
C ASN A 176 15.22 12.39 13.71
N ASN A 177 15.29 13.31 12.74
CA ASN A 177 15.63 13.05 11.34
C ASN A 177 14.75 11.98 10.65
N GLN A 178 13.45 12.05 10.93
CA GLN A 178 12.39 11.16 10.44
C GLN A 178 11.47 11.83 9.41
N ILE A 179 11.84 13.00 8.87
CA ILE A 179 11.08 13.64 7.78
C ILE A 179 11.22 12.79 6.51
N GLN A 180 10.09 12.46 5.90
CA GLN A 180 10.06 11.76 4.61
C GLN A 180 10.39 12.73 3.47
N ILE A 181 11.21 12.30 2.50
CA ILE A 181 11.64 13.15 1.36
C ILE A 181 10.50 13.57 0.43
N HIS A 182 9.39 12.82 0.45
CA HIS A 182 8.21 13.05 -0.37
C HIS A 182 7.14 13.88 0.36
N THR A 183 7.47 14.41 1.55
CA THR A 183 6.66 15.45 2.20
C THR A 183 6.56 16.65 1.26
N ASP A 184 5.36 17.18 1.07
CA ASP A 184 5.14 18.35 0.22
C ASP A 184 6.08 19.51 0.60
N LYS A 185 6.78 20.07 -0.39
CA LYS A 185 7.73 21.18 -0.19
C LYS A 185 7.01 22.45 0.24
N LEU A 186 5.83 22.73 -0.30
CA LEU A 186 5.01 23.87 0.10
C LEU A 186 4.62 23.72 1.57
N TYR A 187 4.38 22.50 2.04
CA TYR A 187 4.15 22.24 3.45
C TYR A 187 5.36 22.59 4.33
N LEU A 188 6.55 22.13 3.95
CA LEU A 188 7.78 22.48 4.69
C LEU A 188 8.09 23.98 4.62
N GLU A 189 7.79 24.64 3.51
CA GLU A 189 8.01 26.07 3.32
C GLU A 189 7.03 26.95 4.12
N ALA A 190 5.73 26.62 4.09
CA ALA A 190 4.70 27.29 4.88
C ALA A 190 5.03 27.23 6.38
N LEU A 191 5.75 26.18 6.77
CA LEU A 191 6.09 25.90 8.16
C LEU A 191 7.55 26.22 8.52
N LYS A 192 8.34 26.84 7.63
CA LYS A 192 9.78 27.06 7.86
C LYS A 192 10.14 27.90 9.10
N ASP A 193 9.24 28.77 9.56
CA ASP A 193 9.45 29.63 10.73
C ASP A 193 9.37 28.86 12.06
N ILE A 194 8.93 27.60 12.03
CA ILE A 194 8.72 26.75 13.21
C ILE A 194 10.02 26.24 13.83
N ASP A 195 11.15 26.34 13.13
CA ASP A 195 12.50 26.05 13.66
C ASP A 195 12.89 26.94 14.86
N LYS A 196 12.10 27.98 15.14
CA LYS A 196 12.31 28.89 16.27
C LYS A 196 11.55 28.48 17.53
N ILE A 197 10.70 27.46 17.46
CA ILE A 197 9.96 26.97 18.63
C ILE A 197 10.91 26.06 19.44
N ASP A 198 11.48 26.62 20.50
CA ASP A 198 12.32 25.88 21.45
C ASP A 198 11.44 24.98 22.34
N ILE A 199 11.25 23.73 21.90
CA ILE A 199 10.70 22.68 22.74
C ILE A 199 11.88 22.01 23.45
N LYS A 200 12.16 22.50 24.66
CA LYS A 200 13.32 22.08 25.46
C LYS A 200 13.43 20.58 25.69
N ASN A 201 12.29 19.86 25.71
CA ASN A 201 12.23 18.40 25.81
C ASN A 201 11.00 17.87 25.06
N TYR A 202 11.21 17.15 23.96
CA TYR A 202 10.13 16.45 23.28
C TYR A 202 9.65 15.26 24.12
N ASN A 203 8.36 15.25 24.46
CA ASN A 203 7.72 14.13 25.12
C ASN A 203 7.36 13.05 24.08
N LYS A 204 8.02 11.90 24.16
CA LYS A 204 7.78 10.75 23.28
C LYS A 204 6.36 10.19 23.41
N ASP A 205 5.71 10.34 24.56
CA ASP A 205 4.34 9.86 24.75
C ASP A 205 3.36 10.67 23.90
N ILE A 206 3.51 12.01 23.86
CA ILE A 206 2.71 12.86 22.97
C ILE A 206 2.86 12.40 21.50
N TYR A 207 4.10 12.12 21.07
CA TYR A 207 4.34 11.57 19.74
C TYR A 207 3.65 10.21 19.54
N ASN A 208 3.75 9.29 20.50
CA ASN A 208 3.09 7.98 20.39
C ASN A 208 1.57 8.08 20.32
N PHE A 209 0.95 8.98 21.08
CA PHE A 209 -0.49 9.23 21.01
C PHE A 209 -0.89 9.87 19.66
N LEU A 210 -0.18 10.91 19.21
CA LEU A 210 -0.54 11.64 17.99
C LEU A 210 -0.15 10.89 16.69
N PHE A 211 0.86 10.02 16.72
CA PHE A 211 1.35 9.31 15.53
C PHE A 211 0.88 7.85 15.44
N LYS A 212 0.74 7.18 16.59
CA LYS A 212 0.35 5.77 16.65
C LYS A 212 -1.02 5.55 17.28
N GLY A 213 -1.63 6.57 17.88
CA GLY A 213 -2.89 6.41 18.61
C GLY A 213 -2.74 5.54 19.86
N ASN A 214 -1.56 5.54 20.49
CA ASN A 214 -1.19 4.63 21.58
C ASN A 214 -1.19 3.13 21.19
N LEU A 215 -1.04 2.85 19.89
CA LEU A 215 -0.92 1.49 19.37
C LEU A 215 0.56 1.12 19.17
N GLU A 216 0.83 -0.16 18.98
CA GLU A 216 2.18 -0.69 18.80
C GLU A 216 2.87 -0.07 17.57
N ARG A 217 2.07 0.17 16.52
CA ARG A 217 2.52 0.62 15.20
C ARG A 217 1.70 1.82 14.71
N PRO A 218 2.29 2.69 13.88
CA PRO A 218 1.57 3.74 13.18
C PRO A 218 0.77 3.20 11.99
N TYR A 219 -0.24 3.95 11.59
CA TYR A 219 -1.11 3.69 10.45
C TYR A 219 -1.17 4.91 9.56
N GLY A 220 -1.52 4.70 8.31
CA GLY A 220 -1.71 5.75 7.34
C GLY A 220 -2.99 5.56 6.56
N GLN A 221 -3.30 6.61 5.81
CA GLN A 221 -4.43 6.66 4.91
C GLN A 221 -3.94 6.86 3.48
N LYS A 222 -4.54 6.15 2.53
CA LYS A 222 -4.48 6.48 1.10
C LYS A 222 -5.86 6.93 0.61
N LEU A 223 -5.92 8.08 -0.06
CA LEU A 223 -7.07 8.57 -0.81
C LEU A 223 -6.85 8.34 -2.31
N ILE A 224 -7.83 7.76 -2.98
CA ILE A 224 -7.77 7.44 -4.42
C ILE A 224 -9.03 7.99 -5.10
N PRO A 225 -8.93 9.00 -5.99
CA PRO A 225 -10.07 9.47 -6.75
C PRO A 225 -10.51 8.38 -7.74
N LEU A 226 -11.82 8.15 -7.85
CA LEU A 226 -12.35 7.13 -8.76
C LEU A 226 -12.82 7.75 -10.07
N SER A 227 -12.52 7.08 -11.18
CA SER A 227 -13.26 7.27 -12.42
C SER A 227 -14.73 6.89 -12.25
N VAL A 228 -15.60 7.38 -13.13
CA VAL A 228 -17.03 7.01 -13.13
C VAL A 228 -17.21 5.50 -13.24
N GLY A 229 -16.42 4.84 -14.08
CA GLY A 229 -16.45 3.38 -14.21
C GLY A 229 -16.07 2.68 -12.91
N GLU A 230 -15.01 3.14 -12.24
CA GLU A 230 -14.59 2.61 -10.93
C GLU A 230 -15.65 2.79 -9.85
N ALA A 231 -16.27 3.97 -9.78
CA ALA A 231 -17.24 4.27 -8.74
C ALA A 231 -18.52 3.43 -8.86
N ILE A 232 -18.94 3.10 -10.09
CA ILE A 232 -20.13 2.30 -10.38
C ILE A 232 -19.82 0.80 -10.30
N LYS A 233 -18.73 0.34 -10.92
CA LYS A 233 -18.37 -1.09 -11.02
C LYS A 233 -17.46 -1.49 -9.86
N ILE A 234 -18.03 -1.47 -8.65
CA ILE A 234 -17.35 -1.84 -7.42
C ILE A 234 -16.73 -3.24 -7.55
N ASN A 235 -15.51 -3.36 -7.04
CA ASN A 235 -14.71 -4.59 -7.03
C ASN A 235 -14.26 -5.12 -8.40
N ASN A 236 -14.45 -4.39 -9.50
CA ASN A 236 -14.00 -4.87 -10.81
C ASN A 236 -12.49 -4.62 -11.01
N ILE A 237 -11.70 -5.70 -11.03
CA ILE A 237 -10.23 -5.67 -11.14
C ILE A 237 -9.69 -5.23 -12.52
N SER A 238 -10.58 -5.04 -13.50
CA SER A 238 -10.26 -4.31 -14.74
C SER A 238 -9.83 -2.87 -14.48
N TYR A 239 -10.26 -2.29 -13.35
CA TYR A 239 -9.87 -0.97 -12.95
C TYR A 239 -8.73 -1.03 -11.93
N SER A 240 -7.74 -0.14 -12.11
CA SER A 240 -6.52 -0.13 -11.31
C SER A 240 -6.77 0.07 -9.82
N SER A 241 -7.75 0.91 -9.43
CA SER A 241 -8.00 1.20 -8.01
C SER A 241 -8.51 -0.03 -7.26
N TRP A 242 -9.46 -0.76 -7.84
CA TRP A 242 -9.97 -2.01 -7.27
C TRP A 242 -8.91 -3.10 -7.29
N ARG A 243 -8.17 -3.24 -8.38
CA ARG A 243 -7.07 -4.19 -8.45
C ARG A 243 -6.00 -3.93 -7.38
N GLU A 244 -5.59 -2.69 -7.18
CA GLU A 244 -4.64 -2.32 -6.12
C GLU A 244 -5.16 -2.74 -4.74
N LEU A 245 -6.44 -2.48 -4.46
CA LEU A 245 -7.08 -2.87 -3.20
C LEU A 245 -7.04 -4.39 -3.00
N PHE A 246 -7.39 -5.18 -4.02
CA PHE A 246 -7.37 -6.64 -3.91
C PHE A 246 -5.96 -7.22 -3.78
N ILE A 247 -4.98 -6.64 -4.46
CA ILE A 247 -3.58 -7.01 -4.25
C ILE A 247 -3.16 -6.71 -2.80
N SER A 248 -3.62 -5.59 -2.24
CA SER A 248 -3.36 -5.23 -0.85
C SER A 248 -4.01 -6.22 0.14
N TYR A 249 -5.20 -6.75 -0.18
CA TYR A 249 -5.83 -7.84 0.59
C TYR A 249 -5.07 -9.16 0.46
N ALA A 250 -4.72 -9.57 -0.75
CA ALA A 250 -3.95 -10.78 -0.99
C ALA A 250 -2.60 -10.76 -0.24
N THR A 251 -1.91 -9.63 -0.24
CA THR A 251 -0.64 -9.45 0.47
C THR A 251 -0.81 -9.35 1.99
N SER A 252 -1.88 -8.74 2.49
CA SER A 252 -2.26 -8.80 3.91
C SER A 252 -2.48 -10.23 4.36
N ASP A 253 -3.12 -11.04 3.52
CA ASP A 253 -3.39 -12.44 3.79
C ASP A 253 -2.10 -13.27 3.84
N MET A 254 -1.08 -12.94 3.03
CA MET A 254 0.25 -13.56 3.14
C MET A 254 0.88 -13.34 4.52
N VAL A 255 0.67 -12.16 5.12
CA VAL A 255 1.20 -11.84 6.44
C VAL A 255 0.51 -12.66 7.52
N ILE A 256 -0.83 -12.67 7.55
CA ILE A 256 -1.57 -13.33 8.63
C ILE A 256 -1.53 -14.87 8.55
N ASN A 257 -1.20 -15.43 7.38
CA ASN A 257 -0.98 -16.87 7.21
C ASN A 257 0.51 -17.27 7.37
N GLY A 258 1.38 -16.36 7.81
CA GLY A 258 2.79 -16.66 8.06
C GLY A 258 3.58 -17.03 6.80
N ILE A 259 3.17 -16.53 5.63
CA ILE A 259 3.84 -16.78 4.34
C ILE A 259 4.94 -15.74 4.12
N SER A 260 4.67 -14.46 4.38
CA SER A 260 5.65 -13.39 4.22
C SER A 260 5.36 -12.19 5.14
N PRO A 261 6.38 -11.62 5.80
CA PRO A 261 6.24 -10.38 6.58
C PRO A 261 6.36 -9.11 5.74
N ASN A 262 6.65 -9.22 4.44
CA ASN A 262 7.23 -8.13 3.65
C ASN A 262 6.19 -7.20 3.01
N PHE A 263 4.98 -7.15 3.59
CA PHE A 263 3.86 -6.35 3.11
C PHE A 263 3.18 -5.61 4.25
N ALA A 264 2.57 -4.46 3.98
CA ALA A 264 1.68 -3.82 4.95
C ALA A 264 0.37 -4.61 5.09
N ILE A 265 -0.25 -4.60 6.28
CA ILE A 265 -1.62 -5.06 6.44
C ILE A 265 -2.57 -3.91 6.10
N SER A 266 -3.58 -4.20 5.28
CA SER A 266 -4.63 -3.26 4.87
C SER A 266 -5.93 -3.49 5.64
N ALA A 267 -6.60 -2.39 5.95
CA ALA A 267 -7.93 -2.36 6.55
C ALA A 267 -9.03 -2.41 5.48
N ASN A 268 -10.26 -2.13 5.91
CA ASN A 268 -11.35 -1.89 4.97
C ASN A 268 -11.22 -0.51 4.30
N TRP A 269 -12.09 -0.24 3.33
CA TRP A 269 -12.13 1.02 2.60
C TRP A 269 -13.46 1.74 2.82
N SER A 270 -13.49 3.04 2.59
CA SER A 270 -14.69 3.88 2.62
C SER A 270 -14.80 4.75 1.37
N TYR A 271 -16.01 4.95 0.86
CA TYR A 271 -16.32 6.02 -0.08
C TYR A 271 -16.38 7.36 0.64
N ILE A 272 -15.79 8.37 0.00
CA ILE A 272 -15.86 9.77 0.37
C ILE A 272 -16.55 10.51 -0.79
N GLU A 273 -17.66 11.16 -0.49
CA GLU A 273 -18.50 11.84 -1.47
C GLU A 273 -18.10 13.30 -1.68
N GLY A 274 -18.46 13.84 -2.84
CA GLY A 274 -18.20 15.23 -3.21
C GLY A 274 -16.75 15.48 -3.61
N ALA A 275 -15.96 14.44 -3.85
CA ALA A 275 -14.55 14.55 -4.19
C ALA A 275 -14.35 15.43 -5.43
N ASP A 276 -13.50 16.43 -5.30
CA ASP A 276 -13.15 17.37 -6.36
C ASP A 276 -11.64 17.68 -6.33
N LYS A 277 -11.21 18.68 -7.12
CA LYS A 277 -9.80 19.09 -7.15
C LYS A 277 -9.30 19.65 -5.81
N ASP A 278 -10.18 20.26 -5.01
CA ASP A 278 -9.83 20.97 -3.79
C ASP A 278 -9.83 20.03 -2.57
N MET A 279 -10.29 18.79 -2.73
CA MET A 279 -10.14 17.72 -1.74
C MET A 279 -8.68 17.25 -1.59
N PHE A 280 -7.84 17.42 -2.61
CA PHE A 280 -6.47 16.89 -2.69
C PHE A 280 -5.43 18.02 -2.65
N ASP A 281 -4.18 17.71 -2.35
CA ASP A 281 -3.03 18.59 -2.61
C ASP A 281 -2.21 18.14 -3.81
N ASN A 282 -2.35 16.87 -4.18
CA ASN A 282 -1.61 16.23 -5.26
C ASN A 282 -1.82 16.88 -6.65
N PRO A 283 -0.79 17.49 -7.27
CA PRO A 283 -0.98 18.21 -8.53
C PRO A 283 -1.47 17.33 -9.70
N PRO A 284 -0.93 16.11 -9.94
CA PRO A 284 -1.50 15.18 -10.92
C PRO A 284 -2.99 14.88 -10.75
N ILE A 285 -3.50 14.78 -9.52
CA ILE A 285 -4.93 14.54 -9.26
C ILE A 285 -5.75 15.79 -9.59
N LYS A 286 -5.30 16.98 -9.14
CA LYS A 286 -5.96 18.26 -9.44
C LYS A 286 -6.10 18.48 -10.93
N GLU A 287 -5.04 18.22 -11.68
CA GLU A 287 -5.01 18.36 -13.12
C GLU A 287 -6.03 17.46 -13.82
N LYS A 288 -6.20 16.20 -13.35
CA LYS A 288 -7.24 15.31 -13.89
C LYS A 288 -8.64 15.85 -13.67
N TYR A 289 -8.93 16.41 -12.48
CA TYR A 289 -10.24 17.03 -12.21
C TYR A 289 -10.47 18.27 -13.09
N ILE A 290 -9.44 19.09 -13.33
CA ILE A 290 -9.54 20.23 -14.25
C ILE A 290 -9.86 19.74 -15.68
N GLN A 291 -9.22 18.65 -16.12
CA GLN A 291 -9.42 18.05 -17.44
C GLN A 291 -10.80 17.41 -17.63
N ASN A 292 -11.56 17.14 -16.57
CA ASN A 292 -12.91 16.58 -16.68
C ASN A 292 -13.81 17.42 -17.61
N GLU A 293 -13.74 18.76 -17.55
CA GLU A 293 -14.53 19.64 -18.42
C GLU A 293 -14.24 19.41 -19.91
N GLU A 294 -12.96 19.24 -20.26
CA GLU A 294 -12.54 18.98 -21.64
C GLU A 294 -12.99 17.59 -22.09
N VAL A 295 -12.84 16.58 -21.23
CA VAL A 295 -13.30 15.21 -21.49
C VAL A 295 -14.81 15.19 -21.74
N ILE A 296 -15.61 15.90 -20.94
CA ILE A 296 -17.07 16.02 -21.12
C ILE A 296 -17.42 16.66 -22.47
N LYS A 297 -16.70 17.72 -22.88
CA LYS A 297 -16.90 18.36 -24.20
C LYS A 297 -16.60 17.39 -25.34
N VAL A 298 -15.50 16.63 -25.25
CA VAL A 298 -15.14 15.61 -26.24
C VAL A 298 -16.20 14.51 -26.31
N ILE A 299 -16.63 13.98 -25.17
CA ILE A 299 -17.69 12.96 -25.09
C ILE A 299 -18.98 13.48 -25.74
N SER A 300 -19.38 14.73 -25.45
CA SER A 300 -20.60 15.32 -26.00
C SER A 300 -20.55 15.42 -27.54
N LYS A 301 -19.40 15.83 -28.08
CA LYS A 301 -19.18 15.89 -29.53
C LYS A 301 -19.17 14.50 -30.18
N LEU A 302 -18.55 13.52 -29.53
CA LEU A 302 -18.55 12.13 -30.02
C LEU A 302 -19.97 11.53 -30.00
N LYS A 303 -20.79 11.84 -28.99
CA LYS A 303 -22.20 11.43 -28.94
C LYS A 303 -23.03 12.05 -30.07
N GLU A 304 -22.79 13.32 -30.40
CA GLU A 304 -23.42 13.97 -31.55
C GLU A 304 -23.04 13.28 -32.86
N LEU A 305 -21.75 13.00 -33.06
CA LEU A 305 -21.27 12.26 -34.24
C LEU A 305 -21.87 10.86 -34.33
N TYR A 306 -21.95 10.16 -33.20
CA TYR A 306 -22.58 8.84 -33.11
C TYR A 306 -24.04 8.89 -33.56
N ARG A 307 -24.85 9.81 -33.02
CA ARG A 307 -26.27 9.98 -33.41
C ARG A 307 -26.41 10.33 -34.89
N ASN A 308 -25.58 11.23 -35.40
CA ASN A 308 -25.62 11.65 -36.79
C ASN A 308 -25.22 10.53 -37.77
N SER A 309 -24.48 9.53 -37.31
CA SER A 309 -24.08 8.38 -38.12
C SER A 309 -25.10 7.23 -38.18
N GLU A 310 -26.17 7.27 -37.38
CA GLU A 310 -27.22 6.22 -37.35
C GLU A 310 -27.87 5.96 -38.71
N ASN A 311 -27.92 6.97 -39.58
CA ASN A 311 -28.60 6.90 -40.87
C ASN A 311 -27.64 6.78 -42.08
N ILE A 312 -26.35 6.53 -41.85
CA ILE A 312 -25.34 6.48 -42.92
C ILE A 312 -24.91 5.03 -43.17
N PHE A 313 -25.29 4.49 -44.34
CA PHE A 313 -24.93 3.14 -44.76
C PHE A 313 -23.41 2.96 -44.85
N GLY A 314 -22.87 1.88 -44.25
CA GLY A 314 -21.45 1.51 -44.30
C GLY A 314 -20.56 2.16 -43.24
N MET A 315 -21.13 2.76 -42.19
CA MET A 315 -20.37 3.38 -41.09
C MET A 315 -20.25 2.52 -39.82
N ASP A 316 -20.65 1.25 -39.84
CA ASP A 316 -20.77 0.43 -38.62
C ASP A 316 -19.44 0.30 -37.85
N VAL A 317 -18.33 0.07 -38.55
CA VAL A 317 -16.99 -0.03 -37.93
C VAL A 317 -16.54 1.32 -37.34
N GLN A 318 -16.87 2.44 -37.98
CA GLN A 318 -16.56 3.76 -37.41
C GLN A 318 -17.45 4.07 -36.20
N ARG A 319 -18.72 3.64 -36.22
CA ARG A 319 -19.65 3.77 -35.10
C ARG A 319 -19.18 3.01 -33.88
N GLU A 320 -18.75 1.76 -34.06
CA GLU A 320 -18.16 0.94 -33.02
C GLU A 320 -16.93 1.63 -32.39
N LYS A 321 -16.01 2.14 -33.21
CA LYS A 321 -14.85 2.91 -32.71
C LYS A 321 -15.22 4.17 -31.95
N ILE A 322 -16.22 4.92 -32.42
CA ILE A 322 -16.72 6.10 -31.72
C ILE A 322 -17.30 5.68 -30.36
N TYR A 323 -18.10 4.61 -30.34
CA TYR A 323 -18.69 4.06 -29.14
C TYR A 323 -17.62 3.61 -28.14
N ASP A 324 -16.66 2.81 -28.55
CA ASP A 324 -15.54 2.37 -27.72
C ASP A 324 -14.77 3.57 -27.14
N THR A 325 -14.58 4.61 -27.95
CA THR A 325 -13.92 5.84 -27.49
C THR A 325 -14.75 6.56 -26.42
N ILE A 326 -16.06 6.68 -26.62
CA ILE A 326 -16.97 7.27 -25.62
C ILE A 326 -16.93 6.46 -24.32
N THR A 327 -17.04 5.14 -24.41
CA THR A 327 -17.01 4.23 -23.26
C THR A 327 -15.68 4.32 -22.52
N ASN A 328 -14.57 4.35 -23.25
CA ASN A 328 -13.24 4.47 -22.67
C ASN A 328 -13.04 5.80 -21.94
N LEU A 329 -13.43 6.91 -22.55
CA LEU A 329 -13.33 8.24 -21.93
C LEU A 329 -14.25 8.35 -20.70
N SER A 330 -15.50 7.93 -20.82
CA SER A 330 -16.49 8.03 -19.73
C SER A 330 -16.13 7.14 -18.55
N SER A 331 -15.65 5.91 -18.82
CA SER A 331 -15.42 4.93 -17.76
C SER A 331 -14.06 5.03 -17.10
N TYR A 332 -13.00 5.44 -17.83
CA TYR A 332 -11.61 5.35 -17.33
C TYR A 332 -10.89 6.70 -17.24
N LYS A 333 -11.38 7.75 -17.94
CA LYS A 333 -10.72 9.06 -17.94
C LYS A 333 -11.47 10.10 -17.13
N LEU A 334 -12.80 10.08 -17.19
CA LEU A 334 -13.63 11.01 -16.43
C LEU A 334 -13.64 10.62 -14.94
N LEU A 335 -13.11 11.50 -14.09
CA LEU A 335 -13.20 11.33 -12.63
C LEU A 335 -14.62 11.61 -12.14
N SER A 336 -15.09 10.78 -11.21
CA SER A 336 -16.33 10.96 -10.46
C SER A 336 -16.14 11.91 -9.28
N ASN A 337 -17.24 12.23 -8.61
CA ASN A 337 -17.24 12.91 -7.32
C ASN A 337 -17.03 11.96 -6.12
N ILE A 338 -16.46 10.78 -6.35
CA ILE A 338 -16.16 9.79 -5.32
C ILE A 338 -14.66 9.55 -5.24
N ALA A 339 -14.16 9.47 -4.01
CA ALA A 339 -12.84 8.92 -3.71
C ALA A 339 -12.96 7.73 -2.76
N ILE A 340 -11.98 6.81 -2.83
CA ILE A 340 -11.80 5.75 -1.83
C ILE A 340 -10.78 6.21 -0.80
N ALA A 341 -11.15 6.12 0.47
CA ALA A 341 -10.26 6.13 1.62
C ALA A 341 -9.91 4.69 2.01
N ARG A 342 -8.63 4.35 2.02
CA ARG A 342 -8.10 3.07 2.54
C ARG A 342 -7.16 3.35 3.70
N ILE A 343 -7.29 2.57 4.78
CA ILE A 343 -6.38 2.63 5.92
C ILE A 343 -5.42 1.45 5.84
N ASP A 344 -4.13 1.73 5.95
CA ASP A 344 -3.07 0.74 5.87
C ASP A 344 -2.14 0.88 7.08
N GLU A 345 -1.51 -0.23 7.47
CA GLU A 345 -0.33 -0.17 8.31
C GLU A 345 0.74 0.72 7.67
N PHE A 346 1.33 1.63 8.45
CA PHE A 346 2.44 2.42 7.96
C PHE A 346 3.70 1.56 7.88
N ALA A 347 4.16 1.31 6.65
CA ALA A 347 5.26 0.39 6.35
C ALA A 347 6.66 0.92 6.75
N GLY A 348 6.74 2.11 7.37
CA GLY A 348 7.99 2.75 7.74
C GLY A 348 8.50 3.71 6.69
N ALA A 349 9.72 4.22 6.90
CA ALA A 349 10.34 5.16 5.97
C ALA A 349 10.74 4.45 4.67
N THR A 350 10.55 5.16 3.56
CA THR A 350 11.00 4.67 2.25
C THR A 350 12.52 4.63 2.19
N ILE A 351 13.07 3.69 1.41
CA ILE A 351 14.52 3.64 1.19
C ILE A 351 15.01 4.94 0.54
N GLY A 352 14.16 5.59 -0.28
CA GLY A 352 14.44 6.90 -0.85
C GLY A 352 14.69 8.01 0.19
N THR A 353 14.22 7.85 1.42
CA THR A 353 14.46 8.81 2.51
C THR A 353 15.85 8.66 3.15
N ILE A 354 16.52 7.52 2.98
CA ILE A 354 17.82 7.23 3.62
C ILE A 354 18.88 8.30 3.33
N PRO A 355 19.12 8.75 2.07
CA PRO A 355 20.14 9.76 1.79
C PRO A 355 19.92 11.06 2.55
N TYR A 356 18.67 11.52 2.68
CA TYR A 356 18.34 12.70 3.45
C TYR A 356 18.61 12.48 4.94
N ALA A 357 18.12 11.38 5.50
CA ALA A 357 18.29 11.06 6.91
C ALA A 357 19.76 10.87 7.29
N VAL A 358 20.59 10.32 6.41
CA VAL A 358 22.03 10.14 6.64
C VAL A 358 22.78 11.47 6.57
N LYS A 359 22.49 12.32 5.58
CA LYS A 359 23.25 13.56 5.35
C LYS A 359 22.91 14.68 6.33
N ASN A 360 21.69 14.68 6.89
CA ASN A 360 21.21 15.77 7.73
C ASN A 360 21.16 15.42 9.21
N ALA A 361 21.35 14.15 9.59
CA ALA A 361 21.36 13.77 10.99
C ALA A 361 22.69 14.05 11.67
N ASP A 362 22.65 14.64 12.87
CA ASP A 362 23.82 14.77 13.76
C ASP A 362 24.44 13.41 14.07
N VAL A 363 23.58 12.40 14.25
CA VAL A 363 23.96 10.99 14.46
C VAL A 363 23.12 10.11 13.54
N MET A 364 23.78 9.39 12.65
CA MET A 364 23.12 8.44 11.74
C MET A 364 22.32 7.39 12.53
N PRO A 365 21.02 7.19 12.22
CA PRO A 365 20.23 6.15 12.84
C PRO A 365 20.86 4.75 12.71
N LYS A 366 20.88 3.99 13.82
CA LYS A 366 21.54 2.67 13.89
C LYS A 366 21.16 1.73 12.74
N LYS A 367 19.86 1.67 12.39
CA LYS A 367 19.35 0.82 11.31
C LYS A 367 19.96 1.16 9.95
N TYR A 368 20.10 2.46 9.62
CA TYR A 368 20.72 2.89 8.38
C TYR A 368 22.23 2.65 8.40
N LYS A 369 22.88 2.87 9.54
CA LYS A 369 24.28 2.51 9.71
C LYS A 369 24.52 1.03 9.43
N LEU A 370 23.71 0.15 10.02
CA LEU A 370 23.81 -1.30 9.77
C LEU A 370 23.56 -1.63 8.30
N PHE A 371 22.48 -1.11 7.71
CA PHE A 371 22.16 -1.32 6.30
C PHE A 371 23.28 -0.89 5.33
N LEU A 372 23.99 0.20 5.64
CA LEU A 372 25.03 0.77 4.77
C LEU A 372 26.45 0.22 5.03
N SER A 373 26.67 -0.49 6.14
CA SER A 373 28.01 -0.96 6.53
C SER A 373 28.13 -2.46 6.79
N ASN A 374 27.03 -3.16 7.05
CA ASN A 374 27.01 -4.59 7.34
C ASN A 374 26.41 -5.36 6.15
N VAL A 375 27.25 -6.13 5.44
CA VAL A 375 26.84 -6.92 4.26
C VAL A 375 25.75 -7.94 4.60
N THR A 376 25.76 -8.53 5.80
CA THR A 376 24.73 -9.51 6.21
C THR A 376 23.38 -8.84 6.41
N VAL A 377 23.35 -7.67 7.05
CA VAL A 377 22.11 -6.90 7.22
C VAL A 377 21.62 -6.37 5.87
N PHE A 378 22.53 -5.91 5.00
CA PHE A 378 22.21 -5.52 3.64
C PHE A 378 21.58 -6.68 2.85
N ASP A 379 22.25 -7.85 2.81
CA ASP A 379 21.76 -9.05 2.16
C ASP A 379 20.37 -9.44 2.69
N LYS A 380 20.13 -9.35 4.00
CA LYS A 380 18.82 -9.62 4.61
C LYS A 380 17.73 -8.70 4.04
N VAL A 381 17.97 -7.40 3.94
CA VAL A 381 17.00 -6.44 3.40
C VAL A 381 16.75 -6.69 1.91
N ILE A 382 17.79 -7.01 1.13
CA ILE A 382 17.60 -7.35 -0.27
C ILE A 382 16.85 -8.68 -0.43
N PHE A 383 17.17 -9.70 0.38
CA PHE A 383 16.45 -10.96 0.41
C PHE A 383 14.97 -10.74 0.72
N ASP A 384 14.64 -9.94 1.74
CA ASP A 384 13.25 -9.59 2.09
C ASP A 384 12.48 -9.02 0.89
N LEU A 385 13.08 -8.06 0.17
CA LEU A 385 12.44 -7.43 -0.99
C LEU A 385 12.28 -8.41 -2.17
N PHE A 386 13.29 -9.25 -2.42
CA PHE A 386 13.23 -10.27 -3.47
C PHE A 386 12.27 -11.41 -3.13
N TYR A 387 12.21 -11.81 -1.86
CA TYR A 387 11.27 -12.80 -1.35
C TYR A 387 9.84 -12.27 -1.45
N ALA A 388 9.59 -11.00 -1.12
CA ALA A 388 8.31 -10.34 -1.35
C ALA A 388 7.87 -10.44 -2.82
N CYS A 389 8.77 -10.09 -3.74
CA CYS A 389 8.51 -10.20 -5.19
C CYS A 389 8.25 -11.65 -5.60
N HIS A 390 9.05 -12.60 -5.11
CA HIS A 390 8.85 -14.02 -5.41
C HIS A 390 7.49 -14.54 -4.95
N VAL A 391 7.04 -14.14 -3.75
CA VAL A 391 5.70 -14.44 -3.22
C VAL A 391 4.62 -13.80 -4.11
N LEU A 392 4.75 -12.52 -4.48
CA LEU A 392 3.82 -11.86 -5.41
C LEU A 392 3.72 -12.62 -6.74
N HIS A 393 4.86 -12.93 -7.37
CA HIS A 393 4.91 -13.56 -8.69
C HIS A 393 4.31 -14.96 -8.68
N LYS A 394 4.69 -15.79 -7.70
CA LYS A 394 4.42 -17.24 -7.72
C LYS A 394 3.21 -17.65 -6.88
N LYS A 395 2.93 -16.99 -5.76
CA LYS A 395 1.74 -17.30 -4.94
C LYS A 395 0.53 -16.52 -5.43
N ILE A 396 0.69 -15.24 -5.74
CA ILE A 396 -0.41 -14.33 -6.05
C ILE A 396 -0.65 -14.18 -7.56
N GLY A 397 0.41 -14.25 -8.37
CA GLY A 397 0.31 -13.93 -9.78
C GLY A 397 0.29 -12.42 -10.02
N VAL A 398 1.10 -11.66 -9.29
CA VAL A 398 1.22 -10.19 -9.43
C VAL A 398 2.66 -9.82 -9.74
N VAL A 399 2.91 -8.95 -10.72
CA VAL A 399 4.20 -8.26 -10.93
C VAL A 399 4.00 -6.77 -10.67
N HIS A 400 4.89 -6.15 -9.89
CA HIS A 400 4.69 -4.79 -9.39
C HIS A 400 4.97 -3.70 -10.43
N LEU A 401 5.98 -3.86 -11.30
CA LEU A 401 6.36 -2.96 -12.41
C LEU A 401 6.82 -1.52 -12.05
N ASP A 402 6.76 -1.12 -10.79
CA ASP A 402 7.11 0.24 -10.35
C ASP A 402 7.89 0.28 -9.02
N LEU A 403 8.83 -0.65 -8.84
CA LEU A 403 9.67 -0.72 -7.65
C LEU A 403 10.81 0.30 -7.67
N HIS A 404 10.45 1.57 -7.47
CA HIS A 404 11.38 2.65 -7.19
C HIS A 404 11.62 2.83 -5.68
N LEU A 405 12.59 3.65 -5.30
CA LEU A 405 13.02 3.83 -3.89
C LEU A 405 11.91 4.29 -2.93
N ASN A 406 10.83 4.88 -3.44
CA ASN A 406 9.66 5.28 -2.64
C ASN A 406 8.59 4.18 -2.48
N ASN A 407 8.69 3.06 -3.21
CA ASN A 407 7.77 1.91 -3.15
C ASN A 407 8.38 0.72 -2.39
N ILE A 408 9.54 0.95 -1.76
CA ILE A 408 10.22 0.00 -0.88
C ILE A 408 10.60 0.70 0.42
N THR A 409 10.38 0.02 1.53
CA THR A 409 10.49 0.59 2.88
C THR A 409 11.30 -0.32 3.81
N ILE A 410 11.77 0.26 4.92
CA ILE A 410 12.30 -0.49 6.06
C ILE A 410 11.28 -0.40 7.21
N LEU A 411 10.56 -1.50 7.38
CA LEU A 411 9.51 -1.68 8.38
C LEU A 411 10.12 -1.99 9.74
N ASP A 412 10.03 -1.07 10.70
CA ASP A 412 10.56 -1.27 12.05
C ASP A 412 9.67 -2.24 12.85
N ASP A 413 10.26 -3.21 13.54
CA ASP A 413 9.59 -4.23 14.35
C ASP A 413 10.32 -4.45 15.69
N THR A 414 10.50 -3.35 16.41
CA THR A 414 11.47 -3.25 17.53
C THR A 414 11.14 -4.00 18.83
N LEU A 415 10.03 -4.75 18.92
CA LEU A 415 9.64 -5.41 20.19
C LEU A 415 10.29 -6.79 20.40
N VAL A 416 11.05 -7.30 19.43
CA VAL A 416 11.62 -8.65 19.51
C VAL A 416 13.12 -8.62 19.86
N SER A 417 13.54 -9.52 20.74
CA SER A 417 14.94 -9.73 21.12
C SER A 417 15.81 -10.13 19.91
N SER A 418 17.13 -9.95 20.02
CA SER A 418 18.10 -10.50 19.05
C SER A 418 17.87 -11.99 18.77
N GLY A 419 17.95 -12.39 17.50
CA GLY A 419 17.73 -13.76 17.05
C GLY A 419 17.80 -13.84 15.52
N HIS A 420 17.14 -14.84 14.96
CA HIS A 420 17.10 -15.07 13.51
C HIS A 420 15.67 -15.14 12.99
N THR A 421 15.47 -14.65 11.76
CA THR A 421 14.27 -14.94 10.96
C THR A 421 14.57 -16.11 10.06
N MET A 422 13.65 -17.08 10.05
CA MET A 422 13.69 -18.27 9.22
C MET A 422 12.66 -18.18 8.09
N TYR A 423 13.10 -18.41 6.85
CA TYR A 423 12.24 -18.47 5.67
C TYR A 423 12.31 -19.86 5.05
N ILE A 424 11.17 -20.55 4.94
CA ILE A 424 11.08 -21.91 4.41
C ILE A 424 10.43 -21.85 3.02
N LEU A 425 11.21 -22.03 1.96
CA LEU A 425 10.70 -21.96 0.58
C LEU A 425 10.39 -23.35 0.03
N ASN A 426 11.30 -24.30 0.20
CA ASN A 426 11.17 -25.66 -0.30
C ASN A 426 11.88 -26.65 0.63
N GLY A 427 11.23 -26.92 1.76
CA GLY A 427 11.75 -27.83 2.80
C GLY A 427 13.09 -27.37 3.39
N GLN A 428 13.82 -28.31 3.97
CA GLN A 428 15.10 -28.06 4.64
C GLN A 428 16.16 -27.44 3.72
N GLN A 429 16.23 -27.82 2.44
CA GLN A 429 17.30 -27.39 1.52
C GLN A 429 17.19 -25.91 1.16
N GLU A 430 15.98 -25.41 0.93
CA GLU A 430 15.72 -23.99 0.67
C GLU A 430 15.09 -23.32 1.90
N THR A 431 15.73 -23.54 3.05
CA THR A 431 15.44 -22.79 4.26
C THR A 431 16.55 -21.81 4.55
N TYR A 432 16.22 -20.53 4.68
CA TYR A 432 17.18 -19.44 4.89
C TYR A 432 17.08 -18.90 6.31
N PHE A 433 18.23 -18.57 6.91
CA PHE A 433 18.29 -17.89 8.19
C PHE A 433 19.05 -16.58 8.08
N PHE A 434 18.42 -15.52 8.57
CA PHE A 434 19.03 -14.21 8.63
C PHE A 434 19.03 -13.68 10.06
N PRO A 435 20.11 -13.02 10.51
CA PRO A 435 20.08 -12.24 11.74
C PRO A 435 18.95 -11.21 11.70
N TYR A 436 18.22 -11.10 12.80
CA TYR A 436 17.12 -10.16 12.92
C TYR A 436 17.53 -8.95 13.75
N GLU A 437 17.53 -7.80 13.09
CA GLU A 437 17.89 -6.49 13.67
C GLU A 437 16.67 -5.62 14.01
N GLY A 438 15.48 -6.21 14.09
CA GLY A 438 14.26 -5.48 14.43
C GLY A 438 13.61 -4.74 13.26
N PHE A 439 13.83 -5.18 12.01
CA PHE A 439 13.14 -4.60 10.84
C PHE A 439 13.08 -5.55 9.63
N TYR A 440 12.18 -5.26 8.69
CA TYR A 440 11.99 -5.97 7.41
C TYR A 440 12.08 -5.03 6.21
N GLY A 441 12.60 -5.53 5.09
CA GLY A 441 12.32 -4.93 3.78
C GLY A 441 10.85 -5.16 3.43
N THR A 442 10.15 -4.14 2.96
CA THR A 442 8.71 -4.22 2.63
C THR A 442 8.41 -3.51 1.32
N VAL A 443 7.52 -4.10 0.53
CA VAL A 443 7.03 -3.56 -0.75
C VAL A 443 5.66 -2.92 -0.54
N ILE A 444 5.43 -1.75 -1.13
CA ILE A 444 4.19 -0.98 -1.04
C ILE A 444 3.80 -0.35 -2.38
N ASP A 445 2.56 0.13 -2.48
CA ASP A 445 1.97 0.85 -3.63
C ASP A 445 1.84 0.01 -4.92
N PHE A 446 0.80 -0.82 -4.98
CA PHE A 446 0.53 -1.71 -6.12
C PHE A 446 -0.25 -1.05 -7.26
N SER A 447 -0.27 0.27 -7.33
CA SER A 447 -1.10 1.03 -8.28
C SER A 447 -0.71 0.86 -9.76
N ASP A 448 0.48 0.33 -10.02
CA ASP A 448 1.03 0.00 -11.34
C ASP A 448 1.16 -1.50 -11.61
N ALA A 449 0.71 -2.33 -10.66
CA ALA A 449 0.87 -3.76 -10.74
C ALA A 449 -0.02 -4.37 -11.84
N VAL A 450 0.52 -5.42 -12.46
CA VAL A 450 -0.17 -6.27 -13.44
C VAL A 450 -0.36 -7.66 -12.86
N VAL A 451 -1.40 -8.34 -13.32
CA VAL A 451 -1.88 -9.61 -12.74
C VAL A 451 -1.89 -10.72 -13.78
N SER A 452 -1.67 -11.96 -13.37
CA SER A 452 -1.90 -13.16 -14.17
C SER A 452 -3.27 -13.78 -13.86
N GLU A 453 -3.66 -14.78 -14.65
CA GLU A 453 -4.90 -15.53 -14.41
C GLU A 453 -4.95 -16.11 -13.00
N LYS A 454 -3.80 -16.45 -12.42
CA LYS A 454 -3.71 -16.95 -11.04
C LYS A 454 -4.27 -15.98 -10.01
N PHE A 455 -4.23 -14.67 -10.28
CA PHE A 455 -4.82 -13.67 -9.40
C PHE A 455 -6.35 -13.82 -9.29
N LEU A 456 -7.00 -14.43 -10.28
CA LEU A 456 -8.45 -14.64 -10.26
C LEU A 456 -8.88 -15.60 -9.15
N ASP A 457 -8.04 -16.56 -8.77
CA ASP A 457 -8.25 -17.49 -7.65
C ASP A 457 -8.46 -16.75 -6.31
N PHE A 458 -8.07 -15.48 -6.23
CA PHE A 458 -8.15 -14.64 -5.04
C PHE A 458 -9.42 -13.81 -5.01
N THR A 459 -9.93 -13.55 -6.21
CA THR A 459 -11.05 -12.66 -6.45
C THR A 459 -12.32 -13.46 -6.72
N ASP A 460 -12.36 -14.76 -6.36
CA ASP A 460 -13.37 -15.84 -6.53
C ASP A 460 -14.88 -15.45 -6.44
N LYS A 461 -15.22 -14.19 -6.20
CA LYS A 461 -16.57 -13.62 -6.04
C LYS A 461 -16.79 -12.27 -6.74
N TYR A 462 -15.82 -11.73 -7.47
CA TYR A 462 -15.93 -10.41 -8.08
C TYR A 462 -16.10 -10.54 -9.58
N THR A 463 -17.23 -10.05 -10.07
CA THR A 463 -17.60 -9.98 -11.48
C THR A 463 -16.60 -9.10 -12.21
N THR A 464 -15.55 -9.70 -12.77
CA THR A 464 -14.95 -9.12 -13.97
C THR A 464 -16.03 -9.21 -15.05
N ILE A 465 -16.72 -8.09 -15.29
CA ILE A 465 -17.61 -7.97 -16.44
C ILE A 465 -16.79 -8.16 -17.73
N ASP A 466 -15.49 -7.82 -17.66
CA ASP A 466 -14.55 -7.98 -18.76
C ASP A 466 -13.85 -9.34 -18.69
N SER A 467 -13.52 -9.91 -19.84
CA SER A 467 -12.67 -11.10 -19.89
C SER A 467 -11.23 -10.76 -19.49
N PHE A 468 -10.46 -11.75 -19.03
CA PHE A 468 -9.06 -11.53 -18.65
C PHE A 468 -8.22 -11.05 -19.84
N GLU A 469 -8.57 -11.46 -21.06
CA GLU A 469 -7.96 -10.99 -22.31
C GLU A 469 -8.09 -9.48 -22.49
N ASN A 470 -9.19 -8.86 -22.05
CA ASN A 470 -9.36 -7.40 -22.08
C ASN A 470 -8.43 -6.69 -21.09
N ILE A 471 -8.09 -7.33 -19.97
CA ILE A 471 -7.06 -6.80 -19.05
C ILE A 471 -5.70 -6.84 -19.77
N ILE A 472 -5.34 -7.97 -20.38
CA ILE A 472 -4.09 -8.13 -21.13
C ILE A 472 -3.99 -7.10 -22.26
N ASP A 473 -5.04 -6.94 -23.05
CA ASP A 473 -5.00 -6.05 -24.22
C ASP A 473 -4.76 -4.59 -23.84
N ARG A 474 -5.31 -4.16 -22.69
CA ARG A 474 -5.09 -2.81 -22.15
C ARG A 474 -3.70 -2.63 -21.54
N GLU A 475 -3.13 -3.68 -20.95
CA GLU A 475 -1.85 -3.62 -20.24
C GLU A 475 -0.64 -3.86 -21.17
N LYS A 476 -0.84 -4.45 -22.35
CA LYS A 476 0.26 -4.82 -23.26
C LYS A 476 1.19 -3.66 -23.60
N ASP A 477 0.64 -2.47 -23.79
CA ASP A 477 1.40 -1.29 -24.18
C ASP A 477 2.22 -0.78 -23.00
N TYR A 478 1.63 -0.81 -21.81
CA TYR A 478 2.30 -0.46 -20.56
C TYR A 478 3.45 -1.43 -20.24
N ILE A 479 3.20 -2.74 -20.32
CA ILE A 479 4.22 -3.79 -20.12
C ILE A 479 5.36 -3.60 -21.14
N PHE A 480 5.02 -3.39 -22.41
CA PHE A 480 5.99 -3.12 -23.46
C PHE A 480 6.84 -1.88 -23.16
N ASP A 481 6.21 -0.78 -22.76
CA ASP A 481 6.92 0.49 -22.51
C ASP A 481 7.90 0.33 -21.34
N LYS A 482 7.48 -0.32 -20.25
CA LYS A 482 8.35 -0.65 -19.11
C LYS A 482 9.55 -1.50 -19.54
N LEU A 483 9.31 -2.58 -20.29
CA LEU A 483 10.38 -3.44 -20.79
C LEU A 483 11.32 -2.72 -21.78
N SER A 484 10.77 -1.93 -22.71
CA SER A 484 11.54 -1.23 -23.74
C SER A 484 12.46 -0.14 -23.17
N SER A 485 12.11 0.39 -21.98
CA SER A 485 12.94 1.34 -21.24
C SER A 485 14.22 0.70 -20.67
N MET A 486 14.22 -0.62 -20.47
CA MET A 486 15.33 -1.38 -19.89
C MET A 486 16.10 -2.20 -20.94
N LEU A 487 15.39 -2.75 -21.93
CA LEU A 487 15.95 -3.70 -22.89
C LEU A 487 15.87 -3.18 -24.32
N LEU A 488 17.04 -2.92 -24.91
CA LEU A 488 17.15 -2.55 -26.32
C LEU A 488 16.57 -3.62 -27.26
N TYR A 489 16.68 -4.90 -26.89
CA TYR A 489 16.08 -6.00 -27.64
C TYR A 489 14.56 -5.83 -27.77
N VAL A 490 13.87 -5.46 -26.69
CA VAL A 490 12.42 -5.25 -26.69
C VAL A 490 12.04 -4.10 -27.61
N LYS A 491 12.77 -2.97 -27.50
CA LYS A 491 12.55 -1.80 -28.36
C LYS A 491 12.70 -2.14 -29.86
N LYS A 492 13.66 -2.99 -30.21
CA LYS A 492 13.90 -3.44 -31.60
C LYS A 492 12.87 -4.44 -32.12
N ASN A 493 12.23 -5.21 -31.24
CA ASN A 493 11.29 -6.28 -31.59
C ASN A 493 9.85 -5.97 -31.16
N LYS A 494 9.43 -4.70 -31.24
CA LYS A 494 8.15 -4.20 -30.73
C LYS A 494 6.95 -5.10 -31.04
N ASP A 495 6.71 -5.39 -32.31
CA ASP A 495 5.51 -6.11 -32.73
C ASP A 495 5.53 -7.57 -32.26
N LYS A 496 6.71 -8.22 -32.26
CA LYS A 496 6.87 -9.58 -31.75
C LYS A 496 6.62 -9.65 -30.24
N VAL A 497 7.18 -8.70 -29.49
CA VAL A 497 7.01 -8.65 -28.03
C VAL A 497 5.54 -8.41 -27.68
N LYS A 498 4.89 -7.41 -28.30
CA LYS A 498 3.47 -7.14 -28.07
C LYS A 498 2.60 -8.33 -28.47
N GLY A 499 2.89 -8.96 -29.60
CA GLY A 499 2.21 -10.18 -30.05
C GLY A 499 2.30 -11.30 -29.02
N LYS A 500 3.49 -11.51 -28.44
CA LYS A 500 3.74 -12.54 -27.42
C LYS A 500 3.12 -12.25 -26.07
N ILE A 501 3.02 -10.97 -25.66
CA ILE A 501 2.28 -10.58 -24.46
C ILE A 501 0.82 -11.02 -24.61
N ILE A 502 0.21 -10.84 -25.78
CA ILE A 502 -1.18 -11.25 -26.01
C ILE A 502 -1.31 -12.77 -26.16
N SER A 503 -0.48 -13.39 -27.02
CA SER A 503 -0.67 -14.80 -27.41
C SER A 503 -0.21 -15.80 -26.35
N ASP A 504 0.81 -15.45 -25.55
CA ASP A 504 1.46 -16.34 -24.59
C ASP A 504 1.66 -15.63 -23.23
N TYR A 505 0.62 -14.95 -22.73
CA TYR A 505 0.70 -14.06 -21.57
C TYR A 505 1.32 -14.73 -20.33
N ASN A 506 0.88 -15.93 -19.94
CA ASN A 506 1.37 -16.62 -18.74
C ASN A 506 2.88 -16.90 -18.80
N LEU A 507 3.40 -17.20 -19.99
CA LEU A 507 4.82 -17.43 -20.19
C LEU A 507 5.60 -16.11 -20.21
N MET A 508 5.08 -15.09 -20.89
CA MET A 508 5.65 -13.74 -20.85
C MET A 508 5.65 -13.17 -19.42
N PHE A 509 4.61 -13.43 -18.63
CA PHE A 509 4.47 -13.01 -17.23
C PHE A 509 5.62 -13.54 -16.37
N LYS A 510 5.96 -14.84 -16.51
CA LYS A 510 7.14 -15.41 -15.87
C LYS A 510 8.42 -14.70 -16.31
N ALA A 511 8.59 -14.49 -17.62
CA ALA A 511 9.79 -13.87 -18.17
C ALA A 511 9.98 -12.42 -17.70
N PHE A 512 8.93 -11.58 -17.74
CA PHE A 512 9.04 -10.18 -17.35
C PHE A 512 9.00 -9.96 -15.83
N SER A 513 8.60 -10.93 -15.01
CA SER A 513 8.62 -10.81 -13.55
C SER A 513 9.99 -10.41 -12.98
N ALA A 514 11.08 -10.73 -13.70
CA ALA A 514 12.45 -10.31 -13.38
C ALA A 514 12.65 -8.78 -13.34
N ILE A 515 11.76 -7.99 -13.95
CA ILE A 515 11.81 -6.53 -13.94
C ILE A 515 11.77 -5.95 -12.53
N ASP A 516 11.07 -6.59 -11.60
CA ASP A 516 10.97 -6.16 -10.20
C ASP A 516 12.34 -6.26 -9.51
N PHE A 517 13.07 -7.36 -9.74
CA PHE A 517 14.41 -7.60 -9.20
C PHE A 517 15.44 -6.62 -9.78
N VAL A 518 15.36 -6.36 -11.10
CA VAL A 518 16.18 -5.35 -11.78
C VAL A 518 15.92 -3.97 -11.21
N SER A 519 14.63 -3.60 -11.04
CA SER A 519 14.23 -2.29 -10.53
C SER A 519 14.75 -2.06 -9.11
N ILE A 520 14.56 -3.02 -8.20
CA ILE A 520 15.10 -2.94 -6.83
C ILE A 520 16.62 -2.76 -6.86
N SER A 521 17.34 -3.64 -7.57
CA SER A 521 18.81 -3.65 -7.55
C SER A 521 19.39 -2.37 -8.13
N LYS A 522 18.89 -1.96 -9.30
CA LYS A 522 19.32 -0.76 -10.00
C LYS A 522 19.06 0.50 -9.19
N ASN A 523 17.84 0.66 -8.67
CA ASN A 523 17.47 1.86 -7.94
C ASN A 523 18.26 1.98 -6.63
N ILE A 524 18.43 0.88 -5.89
CA ILE A 524 19.25 0.85 -4.66
C ILE A 524 20.71 1.13 -5.00
N ARG A 525 21.31 0.49 -6.02
CA ARG A 525 22.70 0.78 -6.41
C ARG A 525 22.88 2.26 -6.75
N MET A 526 22.00 2.81 -7.58
CA MET A 526 22.09 4.22 -7.98
C MET A 526 22.05 5.16 -6.77
N MET A 527 21.17 4.89 -5.81
CA MET A 527 21.14 5.64 -4.55
C MET A 527 22.45 5.52 -3.75
N LEU A 528 22.94 4.29 -3.59
CA LEU A 528 24.14 4.03 -2.80
C LEU A 528 25.37 4.71 -3.44
N GLU A 529 25.53 4.63 -4.76
CA GLU A 529 26.68 5.20 -5.48
C GLU A 529 26.60 6.72 -5.63
N ARG A 530 25.44 7.27 -6.01
CA ARG A 530 25.30 8.70 -6.36
C ARG A 530 24.94 9.56 -5.17
N ASP A 531 24.05 9.06 -4.31
CA ASP A 531 23.49 9.87 -3.24
C ASP A 531 24.25 9.66 -1.93
N LEU A 532 24.75 8.45 -1.64
CA LEU A 532 25.43 8.16 -0.38
C LEU A 532 26.96 8.08 -0.51
N GLY A 533 27.50 7.55 -1.60
CA GLY A 533 28.94 7.53 -1.86
C GLY A 533 29.74 6.94 -0.69
N ASP A 534 30.57 7.77 -0.05
CA ASP A 534 31.50 7.37 1.01
C ASP A 534 30.84 6.85 2.30
N TYR A 535 29.52 7.03 2.47
CA TYR A 535 28.79 6.44 3.61
C TYR A 535 28.59 4.92 3.49
N VAL A 536 28.87 4.33 2.32
CA VAL A 536 28.54 2.93 2.00
C VAL A 536 29.80 2.07 1.92
N SER A 537 29.74 0.85 2.47
CA SER A 537 30.79 -0.14 2.28
C SER A 537 30.96 -0.52 0.80
N LYS A 538 32.20 -0.59 0.32
CA LYS A 538 32.51 -1.05 -1.05
C LYS A 538 32.00 -2.45 -1.34
N ASP A 539 31.95 -3.33 -0.32
CA ASP A 539 31.41 -4.67 -0.48
C ASP A 539 29.91 -4.66 -0.79
N ILE A 540 29.16 -3.74 -0.20
CA ILE A 540 27.73 -3.55 -0.48
C ILE A 540 27.51 -3.07 -1.92
N ILE A 541 28.30 -2.10 -2.38
CA ILE A 541 28.25 -1.61 -3.77
C ILE A 541 28.55 -2.74 -4.76
N ARG A 542 29.61 -3.51 -4.51
CA ARG A 542 29.96 -4.68 -5.33
C ARG A 542 28.82 -5.70 -5.36
N ARG A 543 28.25 -5.99 -4.20
CA ARG A 543 27.17 -6.96 -4.02
C ARG A 543 25.91 -6.58 -4.81
N ILE A 544 25.44 -5.33 -4.69
CA ILE A 544 24.23 -4.89 -5.40
C ILE A 544 24.45 -4.77 -6.92
N THR A 545 25.68 -4.46 -7.35
CA THR A 545 26.04 -4.43 -8.77
C THR A 545 25.98 -5.82 -9.40
N GLU A 546 26.48 -6.84 -8.69
CA GLU A 546 26.41 -8.24 -9.11
C GLU A 546 24.94 -8.70 -9.23
N LEU A 547 24.11 -8.36 -8.24
CA LEU A 547 22.67 -8.65 -8.25
C LEU A 547 21.94 -7.99 -9.43
N GLU A 548 22.22 -6.71 -9.71
CA GLU A 548 21.63 -6.00 -10.86
C GLU A 548 21.99 -6.68 -12.18
N ASN A 549 23.27 -6.98 -12.40
CA ASN A 549 23.75 -7.55 -13.65
C ASN A 549 23.09 -8.91 -13.93
N ILE A 550 23.08 -9.81 -12.96
CA ILE A 550 22.48 -11.14 -13.14
C ILE A 550 20.96 -11.04 -13.28
N SER A 551 20.29 -10.14 -12.56
CA SER A 551 18.85 -9.92 -12.72
C SER A 551 18.52 -9.41 -14.14
N LEU A 552 19.34 -8.51 -14.67
CA LEU A 552 19.17 -7.95 -16.01
C LEU A 552 19.47 -8.99 -17.10
N GLU A 553 20.52 -9.78 -16.94
CA GLU A 553 20.84 -10.90 -17.83
C GLU A 553 19.70 -11.93 -17.87
N HIS A 554 19.16 -12.29 -16.70
CA HIS A 554 18.03 -13.20 -16.61
C HIS A 554 16.79 -12.62 -17.32
N LEU A 555 16.40 -11.37 -17.01
CA LEU A 555 15.29 -10.70 -17.68
C LEU A 555 15.46 -10.69 -19.20
N LEU A 556 16.65 -10.35 -19.71
CA LEU A 556 16.93 -10.35 -21.15
C LEU A 556 16.79 -11.75 -21.75
N SER A 557 17.44 -12.75 -21.14
CA SER A 557 17.45 -14.13 -21.66
C SER A 557 16.04 -14.72 -21.68
N SER A 558 15.26 -14.59 -20.60
CA SER A 558 13.90 -15.11 -20.53
C SER A 558 12.97 -14.44 -21.53
N ILE A 559 13.09 -13.12 -21.74
CA ILE A 559 12.29 -12.44 -22.77
C ILE A 559 12.67 -12.93 -24.18
N GLN A 560 13.96 -13.13 -24.46
CA GLN A 560 14.41 -13.68 -25.74
C GLN A 560 13.93 -15.11 -25.97
N ASP A 561 13.99 -15.95 -24.95
CA ASP A 561 13.53 -17.34 -24.99
C ASP A 561 12.04 -17.41 -25.37
N VAL A 562 11.20 -16.59 -24.74
CA VAL A 562 9.77 -16.54 -25.07
C VAL A 562 9.50 -15.93 -26.45
N VAL A 563 10.15 -14.81 -26.78
CA VAL A 563 9.88 -14.07 -28.02
C VAL A 563 10.40 -14.80 -29.25
N ASP A 564 11.55 -15.45 -29.14
CA ASP A 564 12.16 -16.22 -30.23
C ASP A 564 11.72 -17.70 -30.23
N GLY A 565 10.96 -18.15 -29.23
CA GLY A 565 10.48 -19.53 -29.10
C GLY A 565 11.58 -20.55 -28.80
N ARG A 566 12.61 -20.15 -28.04
CA ARG A 566 13.76 -20.98 -27.65
C ARG A 566 13.66 -21.32 -26.17
N ASN A 567 13.94 -22.56 -25.77
CA ASN A 567 13.99 -22.99 -24.36
C ASN A 567 12.78 -22.56 -23.52
N VAL A 568 11.58 -22.53 -24.13
CA VAL A 568 10.36 -22.03 -23.49
C VAL A 568 10.00 -22.81 -22.22
N GLU A 569 10.32 -24.11 -22.19
CA GLU A 569 10.11 -24.99 -21.04
C GLU A 569 10.98 -24.62 -19.82
N ASP A 570 12.10 -23.93 -20.05
CA ASP A 570 13.06 -23.54 -19.01
C ASP A 570 12.76 -22.17 -18.38
N VAL A 571 11.75 -21.46 -18.87
CA VAL A 571 11.35 -20.14 -18.34
C VAL A 571 10.67 -20.31 -16.98
N LYS A 572 11.45 -20.07 -15.92
CA LYS A 572 11.02 -20.10 -14.52
C LYS A 572 10.79 -18.69 -13.99
N PHE A 573 10.14 -18.59 -12.83
CA PHE A 573 10.11 -17.31 -12.11
C PHE A 573 11.52 -16.95 -11.64
N VAL A 574 11.85 -15.67 -11.72
CA VAL A 574 13.17 -15.13 -11.35
C VAL A 574 13.60 -15.55 -9.93
N GLY A 575 12.67 -15.57 -8.98
CA GLY A 575 12.99 -15.93 -7.59
C GLY A 575 13.41 -17.38 -7.40
N ASP A 576 12.91 -18.31 -8.23
CA ASP A 576 13.30 -19.73 -8.19
C ASP A 576 14.77 -19.93 -8.60
N ILE A 577 15.35 -18.95 -9.30
CA ILE A 577 16.73 -19.01 -9.81
C ILE A 577 17.64 -18.15 -8.92
N LEU A 578 17.22 -16.91 -8.65
CA LEU A 578 18.09 -15.93 -8.02
C LEU A 578 18.18 -16.10 -6.50
N LEU A 579 17.10 -16.51 -5.81
CA LEU A 579 17.16 -16.67 -4.35
C LEU A 579 18.16 -17.77 -3.94
N PRO A 580 18.12 -18.99 -4.51
CA PRO A 580 19.10 -20.03 -4.19
C PRO A 580 20.51 -19.61 -4.58
N LYS A 581 20.69 -19.03 -5.77
CA LYS A 581 22.01 -18.65 -6.29
C LYS A 581 22.71 -17.58 -5.45
N PHE A 582 21.99 -16.56 -4.99
CA PHE A 582 22.61 -15.42 -4.31
C PHE A 582 22.69 -15.56 -2.81
N PHE A 583 21.71 -16.24 -2.21
CA PHE A 583 21.58 -16.35 -0.76
C PHE A 583 21.93 -17.74 -0.25
N GLU A 584 22.62 -18.55 -1.06
CA GLU A 584 23.09 -19.90 -0.74
C GLU A 584 23.79 -19.97 0.63
N LYS A 585 24.66 -19.00 0.94
CA LYS A 585 25.38 -18.96 2.23
C LYS A 585 24.47 -18.82 3.47
N TYR A 586 23.20 -18.46 3.29
CA TYR A 586 22.21 -18.34 4.36
C TYR A 586 21.30 -19.57 4.45
N THR A 587 21.49 -20.59 3.60
CA THR A 587 20.67 -21.80 3.65
C THR A 587 21.04 -22.69 4.83
N TYR A 588 20.10 -23.52 5.27
CA TYR A 588 20.27 -24.47 6.37
C TYR A 588 21.55 -25.31 6.25
N GLU A 589 21.89 -25.77 5.05
CA GLU A 589 23.05 -26.62 4.81
C GLU A 589 24.39 -25.88 4.93
N ASN A 590 24.39 -24.55 4.78
CA ASN A 590 25.58 -23.70 4.74
C ASN A 590 25.81 -22.87 6.00
N ILE A 591 24.95 -23.02 7.01
CA ILE A 591 25.09 -22.32 8.28
C ILE A 591 25.97 -23.10 9.24
N ASP A 592 27.01 -22.43 9.71
CA ASP A 592 27.85 -22.92 10.79
C ASP A 592 27.06 -22.92 12.12
N ASN A 593 27.08 -24.04 12.84
CA ASN A 593 26.54 -24.18 14.21
C ASN A 593 25.06 -23.79 14.38
N LEU A 594 24.15 -24.51 13.71
CA LEU A 594 22.69 -24.37 13.86
C LEU A 594 22.20 -24.36 15.33
N ASN A 595 22.92 -25.01 16.26
CA ASN A 595 22.56 -25.03 17.68
C ASN A 595 22.59 -23.64 18.36
N ASP A 596 23.32 -22.68 17.81
CA ASP A 596 23.42 -21.31 18.35
C ASP A 596 22.32 -20.38 17.80
N ILE A 597 21.51 -20.86 16.85
CA ILE A 597 20.45 -20.06 16.23
C ILE A 597 19.21 -20.04 17.12
N LYS A 598 18.95 -18.87 17.71
CA LYS A 598 17.65 -18.55 18.30
C LYS A 598 16.69 -18.05 17.21
N ILE A 599 15.75 -18.89 16.79
CA ILE A 599 14.70 -18.50 15.84
C ILE A 599 13.64 -17.67 16.56
N ILE A 600 13.36 -16.48 16.04
CA ILE A 600 12.36 -15.58 16.61
C ILE A 600 11.15 -15.34 15.70
N ASN A 601 11.29 -15.59 14.39
CA ASN A 601 10.23 -15.48 13.41
C ASN A 601 10.39 -16.59 12.38
N ILE A 602 9.29 -17.23 11.99
CA ILE A 602 9.24 -18.26 10.98
C ILE A 602 8.20 -17.87 9.95
N TYR A 603 8.59 -17.92 8.68
CA TYR A 603 7.71 -17.76 7.55
C TYR A 603 7.86 -18.95 6.61
N ASN A 604 6.75 -19.54 6.19
CA ASN A 604 6.73 -20.69 5.31
C ASN A 604 6.00 -20.33 4.02
N PHE A 605 6.74 -20.30 2.91
CA PHE A 605 6.20 -20.07 1.59
C PHE A 605 5.05 -21.03 1.25
N ASN A 606 5.14 -22.27 1.74
CA ASN A 606 4.17 -23.34 1.48
C ASN A 606 3.03 -23.42 2.49
N SER A 607 2.95 -22.50 3.47
CA SER A 607 1.79 -22.44 4.37
C SER A 607 0.50 -22.40 3.56
N VAL A 608 -0.49 -23.18 4.00
CA VAL A 608 -1.81 -23.18 3.39
C VAL A 608 -2.46 -21.84 3.69
N TRP A 609 -3.08 -21.26 2.66
CA TRP A 609 -3.90 -20.08 2.83
C TRP A 609 -5.22 -20.45 3.52
N ARG A 610 -5.29 -20.24 4.83
CA ARG A 610 -6.45 -20.62 5.64
C ARG A 610 -7.32 -19.43 6.00
N HIS A 611 -6.74 -18.24 6.07
CA HIS A 611 -7.38 -17.06 6.61
C HIS A 611 -7.36 -15.89 5.65
N SER A 612 -8.37 -15.03 5.75
CA SER A 612 -8.43 -13.77 5.01
C SER A 612 -8.86 -12.63 5.91
N GLY A 613 -8.32 -11.44 5.65
CA GLY A 613 -8.73 -10.18 6.26
C GLY A 613 -10.01 -9.58 5.69
N VAL A 614 -10.62 -10.17 4.66
CA VAL A 614 -11.76 -9.58 3.95
C VAL A 614 -13.08 -9.74 4.71
N SER A 615 -13.32 -10.89 5.36
CA SER A 615 -14.58 -11.16 6.07
C SER A 615 -14.34 -11.80 7.43
N TYR A 616 -15.21 -11.52 8.40
CA TYR A 616 -15.04 -11.99 9.79
C TYR A 616 -15.00 -13.52 9.87
N GLU A 617 -15.77 -14.20 9.04
CA GLU A 617 -15.84 -15.65 8.97
C GLU A 617 -14.47 -16.27 8.60
N GLN A 618 -13.70 -15.57 7.77
CA GLN A 618 -12.38 -15.98 7.30
C GLN A 618 -11.24 -15.53 8.23
N PHE A 619 -11.52 -14.76 9.29
CA PHE A 619 -10.48 -14.33 10.21
C PHE A 619 -9.81 -15.52 10.91
N PRO A 620 -8.52 -15.40 11.26
CA PRO A 620 -7.89 -16.32 12.20
C PRO A 620 -8.64 -16.37 13.52
N VAL A 621 -8.65 -17.52 14.19
CA VAL A 621 -9.35 -17.67 15.49
C VAL A 621 -8.83 -16.71 16.57
N TRP A 622 -7.54 -16.35 16.50
CA TRP A 622 -6.93 -15.36 17.39
C TRP A 622 -7.42 -13.94 17.16
N ALA A 623 -8.04 -13.66 16.00
CA ALA A 623 -8.63 -12.36 15.67
C ALA A 623 -10.16 -12.35 15.80
N LYS A 624 -10.79 -13.43 16.28
CA LYS A 624 -12.24 -13.54 16.46
C LYS A 624 -12.62 -13.24 17.92
N LYS A 625 -13.21 -12.08 18.16
CA LYS A 625 -13.56 -11.63 19.52
C LYS A 625 -14.45 -12.63 20.26
N ASP A 626 -15.47 -13.18 19.60
CA ASP A 626 -16.41 -14.15 20.16
C ASP A 626 -15.70 -15.43 20.63
N TYR A 627 -14.73 -15.91 19.85
CA TYR A 627 -13.91 -17.06 20.18
C TYR A 627 -13.02 -16.77 21.40
N ILE A 628 -12.38 -15.59 21.45
CA ILE A 628 -11.55 -15.20 22.59
C ILE A 628 -12.39 -15.02 23.86
N GLU A 629 -13.57 -14.42 23.77
CA GLU A 629 -14.49 -14.28 24.90
C GLU A 629 -14.94 -15.65 25.43
N LYS A 630 -15.29 -16.58 24.54
CA LYS A 630 -15.68 -17.94 24.91
C LYS A 630 -14.54 -18.72 25.57
N LYS A 631 -13.30 -18.55 25.09
CA LYS A 631 -12.13 -19.34 25.55
C LYS A 631 -11.42 -18.74 26.77
N PHE A 632 -11.28 -17.42 26.83
CA PHE A 632 -10.49 -16.72 27.85
C PHE A 632 -11.30 -15.72 28.69
N GLY A 633 -12.60 -15.59 28.41
CA GLY A 633 -13.51 -14.70 29.13
C GLY A 633 -13.56 -13.28 28.56
N LYS A 634 -14.70 -12.62 28.80
CA LYS A 634 -15.00 -11.26 28.31
C LYS A 634 -13.92 -10.23 28.63
N LYS A 635 -13.38 -10.24 29.85
CA LYS A 635 -12.33 -9.30 30.26
C LYS A 635 -11.10 -9.37 29.34
N LYS A 636 -10.63 -10.57 28.99
CA LYS A 636 -9.48 -10.75 28.10
C LYS A 636 -9.81 -10.32 26.68
N ALA A 637 -11.02 -10.62 26.20
CA ALA A 637 -11.49 -10.15 24.90
C ALA A 637 -11.54 -8.62 24.83
N ASP A 638 -12.13 -7.96 25.83
CA ASP A 638 -12.21 -6.51 25.89
C ASP A 638 -10.82 -5.85 26.05
N GLU A 639 -9.86 -6.52 26.71
CA GLU A 639 -8.45 -6.06 26.78
C GLU A 639 -7.75 -6.07 25.40
N ILE A 640 -8.13 -6.96 24.49
CA ILE A 640 -7.48 -7.14 23.17
C ILE A 640 -8.18 -6.33 22.08
N PHE A 641 -9.51 -6.40 22.03
CA PHE A 641 -10.33 -5.86 20.95
C PHE A 641 -11.03 -4.54 21.33
N GLY A 642 -10.90 -4.09 22.58
CA GLY A 642 -11.73 -3.02 23.12
C GLY A 642 -13.20 -3.45 23.28
N ARG A 643 -14.10 -2.47 23.45
CA ARG A 643 -15.52 -2.72 23.74
C ARG A 643 -16.36 -3.11 22.52
N LEU A 644 -15.86 -2.93 21.30
CA LEU A 644 -16.59 -3.25 20.06
C LEU A 644 -16.83 -4.76 19.95
N VAL A 645 -18.03 -5.16 19.49
CA VAL A 645 -18.44 -6.59 19.42
C VAL A 645 -18.11 -7.20 18.06
N LEU A 646 -18.19 -6.42 16.98
CA LEU A 646 -17.89 -6.83 15.60
C LEU A 646 -17.16 -5.69 14.84
N PRO A 647 -16.36 -5.99 13.81
CA PRO A 647 -15.85 -5.01 12.87
C PRO A 647 -17.00 -4.25 12.19
N GLU A 648 -16.99 -2.93 12.23
CA GLU A 648 -18.08 -2.10 11.65
C GLU A 648 -18.21 -2.24 10.12
N GLY A 649 -17.17 -2.73 9.44
CA GLY A 649 -17.10 -2.75 7.97
C GLY A 649 -17.75 -3.95 7.26
N ASN A 650 -18.51 -4.82 7.93
CA ASN A 650 -19.12 -6.02 7.33
C ASN A 650 -20.63 -5.92 7.03
N GLU A 651 -21.30 -4.83 7.40
CA GLU A 651 -22.70 -4.62 7.04
C GLU A 651 -22.81 -3.99 5.65
N ARG A 652 -23.64 -4.56 4.76
CA ARG A 652 -23.93 -3.95 3.47
C ARG A 652 -24.61 -2.61 3.71
N ASP A 653 -23.87 -1.54 3.44
CA ASP A 653 -24.32 -0.18 3.67
C ASP A 653 -25.41 0.20 2.66
N VAL A 654 -26.63 0.45 3.16
CA VAL A 654 -27.76 0.95 2.36
C VAL A 654 -27.39 2.26 1.67
N HIS A 655 -26.54 3.07 2.30
CA HIS A 655 -26.03 4.30 1.73
C HIS A 655 -25.15 4.04 0.50
N LEU A 656 -24.30 3.00 0.53
CA LEU A 656 -23.49 2.62 -0.63
C LEU A 656 -24.36 2.23 -1.83
N ALA A 657 -25.44 1.46 -1.61
CA ALA A 657 -26.36 1.09 -2.68
C ALA A 657 -27.04 2.33 -3.29
N TYR A 658 -27.47 3.28 -2.45
CA TYR A 658 -28.03 4.55 -2.89
C TYR A 658 -27.02 5.37 -3.72
N LEU A 659 -25.75 5.42 -3.32
CA LEU A 659 -24.71 6.13 -4.07
C LEU A 659 -24.50 5.53 -5.46
N ILE A 660 -24.44 4.21 -5.57
CA ILE A 660 -24.28 3.52 -6.86
C ILE A 660 -25.46 3.83 -7.77
N GLU A 661 -26.70 3.80 -7.24
CA GLU A 661 -27.91 4.13 -8.01
C GLU A 661 -27.91 5.60 -8.47
N LYS A 662 -27.52 6.53 -7.59
CA LYS A 662 -27.39 7.95 -7.90
C LYS A 662 -26.36 8.20 -9.00
N LEU A 663 -25.17 7.63 -8.88
CA LEU A 663 -24.11 7.72 -9.90
C LEU A 663 -24.55 7.09 -11.22
N SER A 664 -25.21 5.93 -11.16
CA SER A 664 -25.77 5.27 -12.34
C SER A 664 -26.88 6.09 -12.98
N THR A 665 -27.60 6.91 -12.22
CA THR A 665 -28.61 7.82 -12.78
C THR A 665 -27.94 9.05 -13.39
N GLU A 666 -27.04 9.71 -12.65
CA GLU A 666 -26.34 10.94 -13.04
C GLU A 666 -25.47 10.75 -14.29
N TYR A 667 -24.74 9.63 -14.33
CA TYR A 667 -23.86 9.29 -15.46
C TYR A 667 -24.50 8.30 -16.44
N GLY A 668 -25.37 7.40 -15.97
CA GLY A 668 -25.93 6.31 -16.78
C GLY A 668 -27.26 6.62 -17.47
N SER A 669 -28.00 7.68 -17.12
CA SER A 669 -29.14 8.16 -17.95
C SER A 669 -28.73 8.58 -19.37
N ASN A 670 -27.43 8.78 -19.63
CA ASN A 670 -26.88 9.05 -20.96
C ASN A 670 -25.84 8.01 -21.45
N VAL A 671 -25.52 6.98 -20.66
CA VAL A 671 -24.48 5.99 -20.98
C VAL A 671 -25.00 4.56 -20.82
N ILE A 672 -25.67 4.25 -19.70
CA ILE A 672 -26.24 2.93 -19.42
C ILE A 672 -27.59 2.74 -20.13
N GLN A 673 -28.46 3.76 -20.22
CA GLN A 673 -29.66 3.66 -21.07
C GLN A 673 -29.33 3.51 -22.55
N THR A 674 -28.20 4.11 -22.98
CA THR A 674 -27.65 3.95 -24.33
C THR A 674 -27.06 2.55 -24.47
N GLN A 675 -26.30 2.05 -23.50
CA GLN A 675 -25.75 0.70 -23.47
C GLN A 675 -26.83 -0.40 -23.41
N ILE A 676 -27.89 -0.25 -22.61
CA ILE A 676 -29.01 -1.21 -22.48
C ILE A 676 -29.87 -1.19 -23.75
N LYS A 677 -30.26 -0.01 -24.28
CA LYS A 677 -30.96 0.06 -25.58
C LYS A 677 -30.11 -0.49 -26.73
N MET A 678 -28.78 -0.35 -26.66
CA MET A 678 -27.87 -0.83 -27.69
C MET A 678 -27.59 -2.33 -27.60
N GLU A 679 -27.47 -2.89 -26.40
CA GLU A 679 -27.42 -4.34 -26.19
C GLU A 679 -28.75 -5.00 -26.62
N GLU A 680 -29.87 -4.28 -26.53
CA GLU A 680 -31.16 -4.69 -27.11
C GLU A 680 -31.22 -4.52 -28.65
N GLU A 681 -30.58 -3.52 -29.24
CA GLU A 681 -30.53 -3.30 -30.70
C GLU A 681 -29.52 -4.21 -31.44
N PHE A 682 -28.45 -4.65 -30.78
CA PHE A 682 -27.44 -5.57 -31.34
C PHE A 682 -27.73 -7.06 -31.05
N ASN A 683 -28.76 -7.39 -30.26
CA ASN A 683 -29.22 -8.78 -30.01
C ASN A 683 -30.53 -9.14 -30.73
N ILE A 684 -30.83 -8.51 -31.88
CA ILE A 684 -31.95 -8.93 -32.74
C ILE A 684 -31.40 -9.75 -33.91
N ASP A 685 -31.50 -11.08 -33.75
CA ASP A 685 -31.33 -12.21 -34.72
C ASP A 685 -30.23 -12.13 -35.80
#